data_AF-A0A1T5AVN7-F1
#
_entry.id   AF-A0A1T5AVN7-F1
#
_cell.length_a   1.000
_cell.length_b   1.000
_cell.length_c   1.000
_cell.angle_alpha   90.00
_cell.angle_beta   90.00
_cell.angle_gamma   90.00
#
_symmetry.space_group_name_H-M   'P 1'
#
loop_
_entity.id
_entity.type
_entity.pdbx_description
1 polymer ?
#
loop_
_entity_poly.entity_id
_entity_poly.type
_entity_poly.pdbx_seq_one_letter_code
_entity_poly.pdbx_strand_id
1 'polypeptide(L)'
;MRLNRSFKQLLISLFTTSILLSSSPWVNAQIFDSAQNRPGIKWMQINTPNFQILYPSEFKTEAMRVANTVEHVIKSVSKSMGKNPRKITIILQNQGVVSNGFVQLAPRRSEFFTVPPQNFDMQDWLNSLAIHELRHVVQFDKLTGNLKRPLFEELALAIFGITLPPWFFEGDAVGIETALSHAGRGRLPDWEIIFRTNTLSGKNFSYSKNYLGSFKDLTPGYYQLGYFMTSKLKRDFDNGIIDSLMTDMSRHPFRPYNLSRSLKKYTGNTSRKLHDITVAELKQLWGAQAYKEDREQYPVLNSRTGMAPADYLLPVKINDGSILTLKKSLDKTPAIVKIAEGGQEIEVIKIGYQTESNFSYRNGRIVWDELRYDKRYQKSSYNVINSIDLSTGKYKQLTHKSRLFSPTLAPDAKRIAVVRVDLSNRSEIVEIDAESGKELKVFTSPGDYILQTPSYSEDGTKLVCVAINQTGASLLEFNTTDDSFRILLDFHYQQLSRPVYAGDDIIFRAHYNGINNIYSLRPGGNTVQLTSAQYGAANPSYDKETNSILFNTFQSKGYDISLIPLSGPTLPLSTIKNSFINYAQPIIKQESDSSILDKIPQKEYPIKSYKEINNLFYFHSLAPILEDNEFNNDLNIGIKLKSNNQLNTLDFFTGYQFNYALRKSEYLAGLKYRRFYPELGLKYINRARLAYSPQTSGGITTLIPVNWRENFAEMEVRIPVVANRLNKTYAMGVSALSSYTSRYEVSNRPPRFADKIRFPLQYQFYFSHNTQRSLRDLAPRWGQNINISYQSLPFDKNLSGDVLRLQTSFFTPGLATNHSIQASFNYQNTSGIYQFNNDIPRVSGYTHLRTQFVRNTLLFDYRLPLFYPDAEIATLAYIKRLRGDIFADFENVGKGNPFRPASYGFELNADMNILRFYLPDFALSGKVILINSQTRPSTILEFGFNYNL
;
A
#
# COMPACT_ATOMS: atom_id res chain seq x y z
N MET A 1 15.84 36.50 -41.48
CA MET A 1 15.30 36.64 -40.10
C MET A 1 14.39 35.49 -39.61
N ARG A 2 13.94 34.54 -40.45
CA ARG A 2 13.12 33.38 -40.03
C ARG A 2 13.89 32.11 -39.61
N LEU A 3 15.14 31.91 -40.04
CA LEU A 3 15.95 30.76 -39.60
C LEU A 3 16.44 30.85 -38.13
N ASN A 4 16.59 32.07 -37.59
CA ASN A 4 17.19 32.29 -36.27
C ASN A 4 16.20 32.05 -35.10
N ARG A 5 14.89 31.94 -35.37
CA ARG A 5 13.86 31.56 -34.36
C ARG A 5 13.66 30.05 -34.26
N SER A 6 13.74 29.33 -35.38
CA SER A 6 13.70 27.85 -35.42
C SER A 6 14.89 27.24 -34.69
N PHE A 7 16.10 27.78 -34.88
CA PHE A 7 17.31 27.32 -34.19
C PHE A 7 17.25 27.57 -32.67
N LYS A 8 16.67 28.69 -32.24
CA LYS A 8 16.46 29.00 -30.81
C LYS A 8 15.37 28.13 -30.16
N GLN A 9 14.30 27.78 -30.88
CA GLN A 9 13.28 26.85 -30.37
C GLN A 9 13.79 25.39 -30.32
N LEU A 10 14.64 24.98 -31.26
CA LEU A 10 15.31 23.68 -31.23
C LEU A 10 16.33 23.60 -30.09
N LEU A 11 17.12 24.65 -29.86
CA LEU A 11 18.06 24.76 -28.73
C LEU A 11 17.34 24.80 -27.39
N ILE A 12 16.22 25.51 -27.25
CA ILE A 12 15.43 25.52 -26.02
C ILE A 12 14.80 24.15 -25.79
N SER A 13 14.28 23.47 -26.82
CA SER A 13 13.78 22.09 -26.71
C SER A 13 14.87 21.09 -26.31
N LEU A 14 16.08 21.18 -26.89
CA LEU A 14 17.24 20.35 -26.55
C LEU A 14 17.81 20.66 -25.17
N PHE A 15 17.83 21.93 -24.73
CA PHE A 15 18.23 22.32 -23.38
C PHE A 15 17.19 21.93 -22.34
N THR A 16 15.89 22.06 -22.62
CA THR A 16 14.84 21.62 -21.68
C THR A 16 14.83 20.11 -21.56
N THR A 17 15.06 19.37 -22.65
CA THR A 17 15.19 17.90 -22.64
C THR A 17 16.51 17.46 -21.98
N SER A 18 17.61 18.20 -22.14
CA SER A 18 18.88 17.92 -21.45
C SER A 18 18.83 18.28 -19.97
N ILE A 19 18.17 19.37 -19.57
CA ILE A 19 17.98 19.75 -18.17
C ILE A 19 17.06 18.74 -17.44
N LEU A 20 16.03 18.21 -18.13
CA LEU A 20 15.19 17.13 -17.63
C LEU A 20 15.90 15.76 -17.55
N LEU A 21 17.01 15.57 -18.29
CA LEU A 21 17.85 14.35 -18.23
C LEU A 21 19.04 14.48 -17.26
N SER A 22 19.37 15.70 -16.80
CA SER A 22 20.60 15.99 -16.01
C SER A 22 20.37 16.31 -14.54
N SER A 23 19.19 16.01 -14.00
CA SER A 23 18.88 16.22 -12.58
C SER A 23 18.17 15.00 -12.00
N SER A 24 18.92 13.91 -11.80
CA SER A 24 18.45 12.73 -11.08
C SER A 24 19.01 12.75 -9.65
N PRO A 25 18.31 13.28 -8.65
CA PRO A 25 18.62 12.94 -7.27
C PRO A 25 18.29 11.46 -7.04
N TRP A 26 19.27 10.77 -6.47
CA TRP A 26 19.20 9.37 -6.07
C TRP A 26 18.06 9.14 -5.08
N VAL A 27 16.99 8.54 -5.58
CA VAL A 27 15.92 8.01 -4.72
C VAL A 27 16.27 6.60 -4.34
N ASN A 28 16.59 6.40 -3.05
CA ASN A 28 16.48 5.08 -2.43
C ASN A 28 15.01 4.80 -2.11
N ALA A 29 14.22 4.53 -3.15
CA ALA A 29 12.92 3.91 -2.94
C ALA A 29 13.14 2.40 -2.81
N GLN A 30 12.67 1.81 -1.72
CA GLN A 30 12.50 0.38 -1.67
C GLN A 30 11.28 -0.01 -2.51
N ILE A 31 11.54 -0.43 -3.75
CA ILE A 31 10.56 -1.07 -4.65
C ILE A 31 10.22 -2.50 -4.17
N PHE A 32 11.04 -3.05 -3.26
CA PHE A 32 10.97 -4.45 -2.84
C PHE A 32 10.40 -4.60 -1.43
N ASP A 33 9.49 -5.56 -1.27
CA ASP A 33 9.08 -6.04 0.04
C ASP A 33 10.31 -6.65 0.74
N SER A 34 10.76 -5.98 1.78
CA SER A 34 11.88 -6.37 2.63
C SER A 34 11.42 -6.78 4.02
N ALA A 35 10.15 -7.17 4.19
CA ALA A 35 9.66 -7.71 5.45
C ALA A 35 10.17 -9.14 5.68
N GLN A 36 10.48 -9.45 6.95
CA GLN A 36 10.89 -10.79 7.40
C GLN A 36 9.80 -11.48 8.21
N ASN A 37 9.81 -12.81 8.11
CA ASN A 37 9.12 -13.68 9.05
C ASN A 37 9.89 -13.80 10.37
N ARG A 38 9.16 -14.06 11.47
CA ARG A 38 9.76 -14.32 12.78
C ARG A 38 10.65 -15.59 12.76
N PRO A 39 11.72 -15.66 13.57
CA PRO A 39 12.50 -16.87 13.74
C PRO A 39 11.65 -17.97 14.40
N GLY A 40 11.99 -19.23 14.16
CA GLY A 40 11.32 -20.40 14.75
C GLY A 40 10.29 -21.08 13.85
N ILE A 41 9.91 -20.47 12.73
CA ILE A 41 9.03 -21.11 11.73
C ILE A 41 9.76 -22.28 11.06
N LYS A 42 9.13 -23.46 11.07
CA LYS A 42 9.62 -24.66 10.37
C LYS A 42 9.13 -24.65 8.94
N TRP A 43 9.96 -24.15 8.03
CA TRP A 43 9.65 -24.10 6.61
C TRP A 43 9.76 -25.49 5.95
N MET A 44 8.75 -25.80 5.15
CA MET A 44 8.62 -27.00 4.33
C MET A 44 8.52 -26.59 2.86
N GLN A 45 8.76 -27.54 1.96
CA GLN A 45 8.66 -27.32 0.53
C GLN A 45 8.01 -28.49 -0.22
N ILE A 46 7.25 -28.15 -1.26
CA ILE A 46 6.85 -29.02 -2.37
C ILE A 46 7.57 -28.51 -3.61
N ASN A 47 8.29 -29.38 -4.31
CA ASN A 47 9.13 -28.96 -5.44
C ASN A 47 8.80 -29.79 -6.68
N THR A 48 8.25 -29.16 -7.71
CA THR A 48 7.86 -29.78 -8.99
C THR A 48 8.71 -29.22 -10.14
N PRO A 49 8.60 -29.74 -11.37
CA PRO A 49 9.20 -29.10 -12.54
C PRO A 49 8.66 -27.69 -12.82
N ASN A 50 7.39 -27.44 -12.50
CA ASN A 50 6.67 -26.21 -12.85
C ASN A 50 6.70 -25.14 -11.76
N PHE A 51 6.85 -25.50 -10.48
CA PHE A 51 6.86 -24.55 -9.36
C PHE A 51 7.55 -25.12 -8.13
N GLN A 52 7.80 -24.26 -7.16
CA GLN A 52 8.16 -24.61 -5.78
C GLN A 52 7.17 -23.93 -4.84
N ILE A 53 6.57 -24.65 -3.89
CA ILE A 53 5.78 -24.04 -2.82
C ILE A 53 6.60 -24.09 -1.53
N LEU A 54 6.80 -22.93 -0.89
CA LEU A 54 7.38 -22.80 0.45
C LEU A 54 6.26 -22.46 1.44
N TYR A 55 6.17 -23.21 2.54
CA TYR A 55 5.09 -23.04 3.51
C TYR A 55 5.52 -23.44 4.94
N PRO A 56 4.93 -22.86 5.99
CA PRO A 56 5.14 -23.31 7.38
C PRO A 56 4.51 -24.67 7.65
N SER A 57 5.13 -25.50 8.49
CA SER A 57 4.71 -26.89 8.74
C SER A 57 3.24 -27.07 9.11
N GLU A 58 2.65 -26.11 9.82
CA GLU A 58 1.25 -26.12 10.23
C GLU A 58 0.26 -25.93 9.07
N PHE A 59 0.74 -25.49 7.90
CA PHE A 59 -0.05 -25.23 6.69
C PHE A 59 -0.02 -26.40 5.67
N LYS A 60 0.43 -27.59 6.10
CA LYS A 60 0.69 -28.73 5.21
C LYS A 60 -0.50 -29.13 4.33
N THR A 61 -1.70 -29.23 4.91
CA THR A 61 -2.91 -29.66 4.18
C THR A 61 -3.26 -28.69 3.07
N GLU A 62 -3.35 -27.40 3.40
CA GLU A 62 -3.64 -26.33 2.43
C GLU A 62 -2.50 -26.18 1.40
N ALA A 63 -1.24 -26.36 1.78
CA ALA A 63 -0.13 -26.34 0.83
C ALA A 63 -0.21 -27.46 -0.23
N MET A 64 -0.68 -28.65 0.15
CA MET A 64 -0.92 -29.74 -0.79
C MET A 64 -2.10 -29.40 -1.73
N ARG A 65 -3.17 -28.84 -1.18
CA ARG A 65 -4.34 -28.38 -1.97
C ARG A 65 -3.92 -27.33 -2.99
N VAL A 66 -3.17 -26.32 -2.57
CA VAL A 66 -2.64 -25.26 -3.47
C VAL A 66 -1.70 -25.86 -4.52
N ALA A 67 -0.86 -26.85 -4.19
CA ALA A 67 -0.02 -27.52 -5.18
C ALA A 67 -0.84 -28.19 -6.30
N ASN A 68 -1.91 -28.89 -5.93
CA ASN A 68 -2.84 -29.49 -6.88
C ASN A 68 -3.56 -28.42 -7.73
N THR A 69 -4.06 -27.34 -7.11
CA THR A 69 -4.69 -26.22 -7.83
C THR A 69 -3.72 -25.58 -8.83
N VAL A 70 -2.51 -25.22 -8.40
CA VAL A 70 -1.50 -24.55 -9.24
C VAL A 70 -1.12 -25.42 -10.44
N GLU A 71 -0.84 -26.72 -10.22
CA GLU A 71 -0.52 -27.64 -11.31
C GLU A 71 -1.68 -27.78 -12.31
N HIS A 72 -2.92 -27.76 -11.81
CA HIS A 72 -4.11 -27.88 -12.64
C HIS A 72 -4.36 -26.63 -13.51
N VAL A 73 -4.28 -25.43 -12.92
CA VAL A 73 -4.69 -24.19 -13.61
C VAL A 73 -3.58 -23.55 -14.46
N ILE A 74 -2.30 -23.92 -14.28
CA ILE A 74 -1.16 -23.27 -14.95
C ILE A 74 -1.30 -23.24 -16.49
N LYS A 75 -1.87 -24.28 -17.10
CA LYS A 75 -2.10 -24.33 -18.55
C LYS A 75 -3.25 -23.41 -18.97
N SER A 76 -4.33 -23.38 -18.20
CA SER A 76 -5.52 -22.57 -18.49
C SER A 76 -5.21 -21.08 -18.42
N VAL A 77 -4.52 -20.63 -17.36
CA VAL A 77 -4.09 -19.21 -17.22
C VAL A 77 -3.09 -18.77 -18.29
N SER A 78 -2.41 -19.72 -18.94
CA SER A 78 -1.40 -19.47 -19.99
C SER A 78 -1.97 -19.41 -21.40
N LYS A 79 -3.19 -19.92 -21.61
CA LYS A 79 -3.74 -20.26 -22.92
C LYS A 79 -3.83 -19.06 -23.87
N SER A 80 -4.50 -17.97 -23.47
CA SER A 80 -4.67 -16.77 -24.32
C SER A 80 -3.38 -16.02 -24.64
N MET A 81 -2.31 -16.21 -23.86
CA MET A 81 -1.00 -15.59 -24.12
C MET A 81 -0.01 -16.53 -24.81
N GLY A 82 -0.43 -17.75 -25.16
CA GLY A 82 0.43 -18.75 -25.81
C GLY A 82 1.77 -18.96 -25.08
N LYS A 83 1.78 -18.83 -23.75
CA LYS A 83 3.03 -18.76 -22.98
C LYS A 83 3.00 -19.59 -21.71
N ASN A 84 3.74 -20.70 -21.73
CA ASN A 84 4.02 -21.44 -20.51
C ASN A 84 5.01 -20.66 -19.62
N PRO A 85 4.67 -20.40 -18.35
CA PRO A 85 5.54 -19.70 -17.42
C PRO A 85 6.71 -20.59 -17.02
N ARG A 86 7.86 -19.98 -16.72
CA ARG A 86 8.99 -20.66 -16.09
C ARG A 86 8.67 -20.94 -14.64
N LYS A 87 9.40 -21.91 -14.08
CA LYS A 87 9.35 -22.24 -12.66
C LYS A 87 9.37 -21.00 -11.76
N ILE A 88 8.46 -20.98 -10.80
CA ILE A 88 8.25 -19.89 -9.85
C ILE A 88 8.21 -20.46 -8.43
N THR A 89 8.78 -19.74 -7.47
CA THR A 89 8.63 -20.04 -6.04
C THR A 89 7.38 -19.33 -5.53
N ILE A 90 6.44 -20.06 -4.96
CA ILE A 90 5.22 -19.54 -4.33
C ILE A 90 5.39 -19.69 -2.81
N ILE A 91 5.32 -18.60 -2.07
CA ILE A 91 5.48 -18.60 -0.61
C ILE A 91 4.10 -18.39 0.01
N LEU A 92 3.65 -19.35 0.81
CA LEU A 92 2.39 -19.27 1.54
C LEU A 92 2.64 -18.59 2.89
N GLN A 93 2.29 -17.31 2.97
CA GLN A 93 2.43 -16.48 4.18
C GLN A 93 1.20 -16.65 5.07
N ASN A 94 1.33 -17.38 6.18
CA ASN A 94 0.25 -17.62 7.16
C ASN A 94 0.40 -16.84 8.47
N GLN A 95 1.50 -16.10 8.67
CA GLN A 95 1.75 -15.39 9.94
C GLN A 95 1.10 -14.01 10.01
N GLY A 96 0.73 -13.42 8.88
CA GLY A 96 -0.02 -12.16 8.80
C GLY A 96 -1.53 -12.37 8.83
N VAL A 97 -2.28 -11.30 9.05
CA VAL A 97 -3.76 -11.26 9.00
C VAL A 97 -4.33 -10.44 7.84
N VAL A 98 -3.46 -9.85 7.02
CA VAL A 98 -3.86 -9.05 5.85
C VAL A 98 -3.92 -9.96 4.63
N SER A 99 -5.07 -9.99 3.96
CA SER A 99 -5.27 -10.70 2.70
C SER A 99 -4.62 -9.95 1.55
N ASN A 100 -3.76 -10.61 0.78
CA ASN A 100 -3.07 -10.04 -0.38
C ASN A 100 -2.41 -11.15 -1.23
N GLY A 101 -1.96 -10.79 -2.42
CA GLY A 101 -1.12 -11.60 -3.29
C GLY A 101 -0.23 -10.70 -4.14
N PHE A 102 0.96 -11.16 -4.49
CA PHE A 102 1.75 -10.49 -5.52
C PHE A 102 2.75 -11.44 -6.19
N VAL A 103 3.20 -11.04 -7.38
CA VAL A 103 4.34 -11.62 -8.08
C VAL A 103 5.44 -10.56 -8.23
N GLN A 104 6.68 -10.95 -7.94
CA GLN A 104 7.86 -10.12 -8.18
C GLN A 104 8.92 -10.90 -8.95
N LEU A 105 9.77 -10.18 -9.66
CA LEU A 105 10.84 -10.80 -10.44
C LEU A 105 12.18 -10.87 -9.75
N ALA A 106 12.51 -10.00 -8.77
CA ALA A 106 13.83 -9.95 -8.13
C ALA A 106 13.73 -9.98 -6.59
N PRO A 107 13.95 -11.12 -5.92
CA PRO A 107 14.08 -12.46 -6.52
C PRO A 107 12.75 -12.94 -7.12
N ARG A 108 12.81 -13.84 -8.11
CA ARG A 108 11.64 -14.39 -8.80
C ARG A 108 10.83 -15.26 -7.84
N ARG A 109 9.68 -14.73 -7.40
CA ARG A 109 8.73 -15.42 -6.51
C ARG A 109 7.34 -14.80 -6.58
N SER A 110 6.37 -15.55 -6.07
CA SER A 110 5.05 -15.06 -5.71
C SER A 110 4.81 -15.29 -4.22
N GLU A 111 4.05 -14.42 -3.58
CA GLU A 111 3.66 -14.57 -2.18
C GLU A 111 2.13 -14.54 -2.04
N PHE A 112 1.56 -15.55 -1.41
CA PHE A 112 0.14 -15.65 -1.12
C PHE A 112 -0.07 -15.39 0.37
N PHE A 113 -0.80 -14.33 0.71
CA PHE A 113 -1.19 -14.09 2.10
C PHE A 113 -2.50 -14.82 2.36
N THR A 114 -2.39 -15.86 3.18
CA THR A 114 -3.33 -16.99 3.16
C THR A 114 -4.65 -16.74 3.88
N VAL A 115 -4.72 -15.73 4.74
CA VAL A 115 -5.93 -15.39 5.49
C VAL A 115 -6.99 -14.82 4.54
N PRO A 116 -8.20 -15.40 4.49
CA PRO A 116 -9.27 -14.88 3.63
C PRO A 116 -9.84 -13.56 4.19
N PRO A 117 -10.26 -12.62 3.31
CA PRO A 117 -10.94 -11.40 3.75
C PRO A 117 -12.28 -11.71 4.44
N GLN A 118 -12.71 -10.84 5.36
CA GLN A 118 -14.02 -10.97 6.04
C GLN A 118 -15.22 -10.52 5.18
N ASN A 119 -14.96 -9.98 3.99
CA ASN A 119 -15.97 -9.59 3.03
C ASN A 119 -15.41 -9.78 1.62
N PHE A 120 -15.31 -11.06 1.22
CA PHE A 120 -14.81 -11.47 -0.10
C PHE A 120 -15.95 -11.97 -1.00
N ASP A 121 -15.64 -12.40 -2.21
CA ASP A 121 -16.60 -13.07 -3.08
C ASP A 121 -16.94 -14.48 -2.56
N MET A 122 -17.74 -15.21 -3.33
CA MET A 122 -18.27 -16.53 -2.99
C MET A 122 -17.37 -17.71 -3.44
N GLN A 123 -16.05 -17.54 -3.55
CA GLN A 123 -15.11 -18.63 -3.85
C GLN A 123 -14.02 -18.81 -2.78
N ASP A 124 -13.37 -19.98 -2.83
CA ASP A 124 -12.17 -20.25 -2.05
C ASP A 124 -11.05 -19.25 -2.35
N TRP A 125 -10.55 -18.60 -1.29
CA TRP A 125 -9.56 -17.52 -1.38
C TRP A 125 -8.24 -17.95 -2.04
N LEU A 126 -7.71 -19.12 -1.68
CA LEU A 126 -6.42 -19.57 -2.21
C LEU A 126 -6.51 -20.01 -3.67
N ASN A 127 -7.65 -20.55 -4.11
CA ASN A 127 -7.91 -20.84 -5.51
C ASN A 127 -8.00 -19.55 -6.34
N SER A 128 -8.66 -18.52 -5.80
CA SER A 128 -8.72 -17.19 -6.44
C SER A 128 -7.33 -16.59 -6.63
N LEU A 129 -6.51 -16.59 -5.57
CA LEU A 129 -5.11 -16.16 -5.64
C LEU A 129 -4.29 -16.99 -6.62
N ALA A 130 -4.47 -18.31 -6.66
CA ALA A 130 -3.75 -19.16 -7.59
C ALA A 130 -4.00 -18.76 -9.04
N ILE A 131 -5.25 -18.47 -9.43
CA ILE A 131 -5.57 -18.04 -10.79
C ILE A 131 -5.01 -16.64 -11.07
N HIS A 132 -5.28 -15.67 -10.18
CA HIS A 132 -4.89 -14.26 -10.37
C HIS A 132 -3.37 -14.10 -10.44
N GLU A 133 -2.65 -14.62 -9.44
CA GLU A 133 -1.20 -14.45 -9.34
C GLU A 133 -0.46 -15.26 -10.41
N LEU A 134 -0.92 -16.47 -10.77
CA LEU A 134 -0.27 -17.20 -11.87
C LEU A 134 -0.45 -16.48 -13.21
N ARG A 135 -1.56 -15.76 -13.42
CA ARG A 135 -1.70 -14.91 -14.61
C ARG A 135 -0.64 -13.83 -14.66
N HIS A 136 -0.29 -13.23 -13.53
CA HIS A 136 0.84 -12.29 -13.44
C HIS A 136 2.18 -12.94 -13.77
N VAL A 137 2.43 -14.19 -13.34
CA VAL A 137 3.65 -14.92 -13.73
C VAL A 137 3.75 -15.08 -15.26
N VAL A 138 2.65 -15.42 -15.92
CA VAL A 138 2.56 -15.53 -17.39
C VAL A 138 2.81 -14.17 -18.05
N GLN A 139 2.16 -13.11 -17.55
CA GLN A 139 2.33 -11.74 -18.05
C GLN A 139 3.79 -11.29 -17.96
N PHE A 140 4.45 -11.52 -16.82
CA PHE A 140 5.87 -11.22 -16.65
C PHE A 140 6.75 -11.99 -17.65
N ASP A 141 6.54 -13.30 -17.80
CA ASP A 141 7.33 -14.10 -18.74
C ASP A 141 7.03 -13.78 -20.22
N LYS A 142 5.86 -13.20 -20.52
CA LYS A 142 5.53 -12.69 -21.85
C LYS A 142 6.27 -11.37 -22.12
N LEU A 143 6.17 -10.41 -21.20
CA LEU A 143 6.72 -9.06 -21.37
C LEU A 143 8.26 -9.03 -21.35
N THR A 144 8.88 -9.89 -20.55
CA THR A 144 10.34 -9.93 -20.36
C THR A 144 11.07 -10.67 -21.48
N GLY A 145 10.36 -11.34 -22.39
CA GLY A 145 10.91 -11.91 -23.61
C GLY A 145 12.09 -12.87 -23.36
N ASN A 146 13.29 -12.45 -23.79
CA ASN A 146 14.55 -13.19 -23.66
C ASN A 146 15.38 -12.85 -22.42
N LEU A 147 14.95 -11.89 -21.58
CA LEU A 147 15.58 -11.54 -20.29
C LEU A 147 15.36 -12.60 -19.19
N LYS A 148 15.20 -13.85 -19.62
CA LYS A 148 14.93 -15.03 -18.79
C LYS A 148 16.21 -15.72 -18.34
N ARG A 149 17.35 -15.29 -18.87
CA ARG A 149 18.66 -15.76 -18.45
C ARG A 149 18.88 -15.39 -16.97
N PRO A 150 19.68 -16.17 -16.23
CA PRO A 150 20.07 -15.81 -14.87
C PRO A 150 20.62 -14.37 -14.84
N LEU A 151 20.44 -13.68 -13.70
CA LEU A 151 21.00 -12.35 -13.45
C LEU A 151 20.30 -11.15 -14.11
N PHE A 152 19.13 -11.31 -14.73
CA PHE A 152 18.38 -10.19 -15.35
C PHE A 152 17.05 -9.86 -14.66
N GLU A 153 16.78 -10.43 -13.48
CA GLU A 153 15.50 -10.31 -12.80
C GLU A 153 15.11 -8.86 -12.46
N GLU A 154 16.04 -8.05 -11.96
CA GLU A 154 15.80 -6.64 -11.63
C GLU A 154 15.63 -5.77 -12.88
N LEU A 155 16.40 -6.03 -13.94
CA LEU A 155 16.22 -5.36 -15.23
C LEU A 155 14.85 -5.69 -15.85
N ALA A 156 14.44 -6.96 -15.76
CA ALA A 156 13.15 -7.43 -16.21
C ALA A 156 12.00 -6.75 -15.44
N LEU A 157 12.13 -6.57 -14.12
CA LEU A 157 11.19 -5.81 -13.30
C LEU A 157 11.14 -4.32 -13.68
N ALA A 158 12.30 -3.69 -13.92
CA ALA A 158 12.38 -2.30 -14.33
C ALA A 158 11.69 -2.05 -15.69
N ILE A 159 11.94 -2.94 -16.67
CA ILE A 159 11.26 -2.89 -17.97
C ILE A 159 9.75 -3.05 -17.81
N PHE A 160 9.29 -3.96 -16.95
CA PHE A 160 7.88 -4.09 -16.63
C PHE A 160 7.29 -2.76 -16.13
N GLY A 161 7.91 -2.13 -15.13
CA GLY A 161 7.42 -0.88 -14.53
C GLY A 161 7.33 0.29 -15.51
N ILE A 162 8.17 0.30 -16.55
CA ILE A 162 8.15 1.35 -17.60
C ILE A 162 7.13 1.04 -18.70
N THR A 163 6.89 -0.24 -18.99
CA THR A 163 6.16 -0.64 -20.21
C THR A 163 4.69 -0.90 -19.99
N LEU A 164 4.32 -1.50 -18.86
CA LEU A 164 2.96 -1.99 -18.61
C LEU A 164 2.26 -1.17 -17.53
N PRO A 165 1.18 -0.44 -17.87
CA PRO A 165 0.42 0.29 -16.86
C PRO A 165 -0.32 -0.70 -15.94
N PRO A 166 -0.37 -0.44 -14.61
CA PRO A 166 -1.04 -1.32 -13.64
C PRO A 166 -2.47 -1.70 -14.00
N TRP A 167 -3.27 -0.79 -14.59
CA TRP A 167 -4.64 -1.12 -14.99
C TRP A 167 -4.71 -2.28 -15.98
N PHE A 168 -3.77 -2.37 -16.93
CA PHE A 168 -3.79 -3.44 -17.94
C PHE A 168 -3.33 -4.76 -17.32
N PHE A 169 -2.32 -4.70 -16.46
CA PHE A 169 -1.78 -5.85 -15.75
C PHE A 169 -2.85 -6.51 -14.87
N GLU A 170 -3.47 -5.73 -13.98
CA GLU A 170 -4.52 -6.22 -13.09
C GLU A 170 -5.83 -6.51 -13.80
N GLY A 171 -6.22 -5.67 -14.76
CA GLY A 171 -7.48 -5.83 -15.49
C GLY A 171 -7.57 -7.15 -16.24
N ASP A 172 -6.48 -7.57 -16.91
CA ASP A 172 -6.42 -8.87 -17.56
C ASP A 172 -6.42 -10.02 -16.54
N ALA A 173 -5.74 -9.88 -15.40
CA ALA A 173 -5.75 -10.90 -14.35
C ALA A 173 -7.14 -11.09 -13.72
N VAL A 174 -7.85 -10.01 -13.41
CA VAL A 174 -9.25 -10.04 -12.95
C VAL A 174 -10.18 -10.66 -14.01
N GLY A 175 -9.94 -10.35 -15.29
CA GLY A 175 -10.67 -10.96 -16.39
C GLY A 175 -10.47 -12.48 -16.46
N ILE A 176 -9.25 -12.97 -16.22
CA ILE A 176 -8.95 -14.42 -16.19
C ILE A 176 -9.51 -15.09 -14.92
N GLU A 177 -9.41 -14.47 -13.75
CA GLU A 177 -10.06 -14.93 -12.51
C GLU A 177 -11.56 -15.14 -12.73
N THR A 178 -12.21 -14.16 -13.36
CA THR A 178 -13.63 -14.22 -13.70
C THR A 178 -13.90 -15.29 -14.76
N ALA A 179 -13.02 -15.45 -15.77
CA ALA A 179 -13.23 -16.43 -16.82
C ALA A 179 -13.08 -17.89 -16.36
N LEU A 180 -12.16 -18.15 -15.43
CA LEU A 180 -11.76 -19.48 -14.97
C LEU A 180 -12.38 -19.87 -13.61
N SER A 181 -13.44 -19.20 -13.19
CA SER A 181 -14.21 -19.57 -12.00
C SER A 181 -15.68 -19.23 -12.19
N HIS A 182 -16.56 -19.88 -11.42
CA HIS A 182 -17.97 -19.48 -11.29
C HIS A 182 -18.13 -18.16 -10.54
N ALA A 183 -17.10 -17.72 -9.80
CA ALA A 183 -17.08 -16.52 -8.96
C ALA A 183 -16.17 -15.42 -9.55
N GLY A 184 -15.46 -14.65 -8.74
CA GLY A 184 -14.52 -13.64 -9.22
C GLY A 184 -15.10 -12.23 -9.30
N ARG A 185 -14.21 -11.25 -9.13
CA ARG A 185 -14.55 -9.83 -8.93
C ARG A 185 -15.35 -9.22 -10.08
N GLY A 186 -15.19 -9.71 -11.30
CA GLY A 186 -15.94 -9.26 -12.46
C GLY A 186 -17.45 -9.56 -12.43
N ARG A 187 -17.92 -10.38 -11.47
CA ARG A 187 -19.33 -10.72 -11.23
C ARG A 187 -19.95 -10.00 -10.03
N LEU A 188 -19.20 -9.14 -9.33
CA LEU A 188 -19.67 -8.49 -8.10
C LEU A 188 -20.18 -7.07 -8.40
N PRO A 189 -21.44 -6.74 -8.10
CA PRO A 189 -21.93 -5.37 -8.23
C PRO A 189 -21.21 -4.36 -7.32
N ASP A 190 -20.74 -4.81 -6.14
CA ASP A 190 -19.94 -3.99 -5.22
C ASP A 190 -18.61 -3.55 -5.86
N TRP A 191 -18.07 -4.36 -6.77
CA TRP A 191 -16.81 -4.07 -7.45
C TRP A 191 -16.95 -2.96 -8.49
N GLU A 192 -18.08 -2.89 -9.21
CA GLU A 192 -18.33 -1.87 -10.22
C GLU A 192 -19.05 -0.62 -9.68
N ILE A 193 -19.46 -0.61 -8.40
CA ILE A 193 -20.40 0.38 -7.86
C ILE A 193 -19.97 1.83 -8.04
N ILE A 194 -18.68 2.16 -7.82
CA ILE A 194 -18.17 3.53 -8.01
C ILE A 194 -18.22 3.91 -9.49
N PHE A 195 -17.75 3.03 -10.37
CA PHE A 195 -17.68 3.31 -11.81
C PHE A 195 -19.07 3.49 -12.41
N ARG A 196 -19.96 2.58 -12.04
CA ARG A 196 -21.36 2.56 -12.41
C ARG A 196 -22.10 3.80 -11.92
N THR A 197 -21.93 4.16 -10.65
CA THR A 197 -22.56 5.35 -10.06
C THR A 197 -22.09 6.62 -10.74
N ASN A 198 -20.78 6.77 -10.98
CA ASN A 198 -20.24 7.93 -11.71
C ASN A 198 -20.84 8.03 -13.12
N THR A 199 -20.96 6.90 -13.83
CA THR A 199 -21.49 6.84 -15.19
C THR A 199 -22.99 7.19 -15.24
N LEU A 200 -23.78 6.64 -14.32
CA LEU A 200 -25.23 6.86 -14.22
C LEU A 200 -25.58 8.25 -13.66
N SER A 201 -24.72 8.86 -12.85
CA SER A 201 -24.91 10.23 -12.32
C SER A 201 -24.44 11.32 -13.30
N GLY A 202 -24.09 10.96 -14.54
CA GLY A 202 -23.68 11.91 -15.58
C GLY A 202 -22.27 12.49 -15.39
N LYS A 203 -21.44 11.92 -14.49
CA LYS A 203 -20.05 12.35 -14.33
C LYS A 203 -19.19 11.80 -15.47
N ASN A 204 -18.67 12.71 -16.30
CA ASN A 204 -17.79 12.37 -17.43
C ASN A 204 -16.32 12.52 -17.03
N PHE A 205 -15.78 11.57 -16.28
CA PHE A 205 -14.36 11.59 -15.89
C PHE A 205 -13.44 11.22 -17.05
N SER A 206 -12.30 11.91 -17.13
CA SER A 206 -11.27 11.62 -18.13
C SER A 206 -10.56 10.29 -17.85
N TYR A 207 -9.88 9.76 -18.86
CA TYR A 207 -9.03 8.58 -18.71
C TYR A 207 -8.04 8.72 -17.55
N SER A 208 -7.34 9.85 -17.43
CA SER A 208 -6.33 10.02 -16.38
C SER A 208 -6.97 10.12 -15.00
N LYS A 209 -8.15 10.73 -14.86
CA LYS A 209 -8.86 10.77 -13.58
C LYS A 209 -9.34 9.39 -13.13
N ASN A 210 -9.95 8.61 -14.04
CA ASN A 210 -10.39 7.24 -13.70
C ASN A 210 -9.22 6.31 -13.37
N TYR A 211 -8.05 6.52 -13.98
CA TYR A 211 -6.86 5.70 -13.80
C TYR A 211 -5.99 6.13 -12.61
N LEU A 212 -5.64 7.41 -12.51
CA LEU A 212 -4.64 7.96 -11.57
C LEU A 212 -5.26 8.47 -10.26
N GLY A 213 -6.59 8.44 -10.17
CA GLY A 213 -7.35 8.83 -8.98
C GLY A 213 -7.59 10.33 -8.86
N SER A 214 -8.25 10.74 -7.78
CA SER A 214 -8.56 12.14 -7.49
C SER A 214 -8.57 12.38 -5.98
N PHE A 215 -8.12 13.56 -5.55
CA PHE A 215 -8.33 14.01 -4.16
C PHE A 215 -9.71 14.65 -3.96
N LYS A 216 -10.48 14.86 -5.04
CA LYS A 216 -11.77 15.56 -5.04
C LYS A 216 -12.97 14.62 -5.10
N ASP A 217 -12.89 13.61 -5.97
CA ASP A 217 -14.00 12.71 -6.30
C ASP A 217 -13.64 11.24 -6.05
N LEU A 218 -14.65 10.39 -5.84
CA LEU A 218 -14.48 8.94 -5.85
C LEU A 218 -14.26 8.45 -7.28
N THR A 219 -13.10 7.86 -7.53
CA THR A 219 -12.72 7.25 -8.81
C THR A 219 -12.74 5.73 -8.70
N PRO A 220 -13.03 5.00 -9.78
CA PRO A 220 -13.18 3.54 -9.72
C PRO A 220 -11.90 2.79 -9.31
N GLY A 221 -10.72 3.34 -9.61
CA GLY A 221 -9.44 2.66 -9.39
C GLY A 221 -8.96 1.89 -10.62
N TYR A 222 -7.67 1.56 -10.64
CA TYR A 222 -7.03 0.96 -11.83
C TYR A 222 -7.43 -0.50 -12.06
N TYR A 223 -7.80 -1.24 -11.02
CA TYR A 223 -8.31 -2.62 -11.17
C TYR A 223 -9.65 -2.66 -11.91
N GLN A 224 -10.63 -1.89 -11.44
CA GLN A 224 -11.99 -1.82 -11.99
C GLN A 224 -11.94 -1.28 -13.42
N LEU A 225 -11.28 -0.13 -13.61
CA LEU A 225 -11.10 0.45 -14.94
C LEU A 225 -10.41 -0.55 -15.87
N GLY A 226 -9.37 -1.21 -15.35
CA GLY A 226 -8.59 -2.16 -16.09
C GLY A 226 -9.41 -3.33 -16.59
N TYR A 227 -10.17 -3.96 -15.69
CA TYR A 227 -11.05 -5.09 -16.01
C TYR A 227 -11.99 -4.77 -17.17
N PHE A 228 -12.68 -3.63 -17.13
CA PHE A 228 -13.59 -3.26 -18.20
C PHE A 228 -12.86 -2.96 -19.51
N MET A 229 -11.71 -2.25 -19.47
CA MET A 229 -10.96 -1.93 -20.68
C MET A 229 -10.32 -3.18 -21.33
N THR A 230 -9.75 -4.10 -20.56
CA THR A 230 -9.19 -5.36 -21.09
C THR A 230 -10.29 -6.30 -21.56
N SER A 231 -11.42 -6.34 -20.86
CA SER A 231 -12.58 -7.13 -21.28
C SER A 231 -13.20 -6.59 -22.57
N LYS A 232 -13.29 -5.26 -22.72
CA LYS A 232 -13.70 -4.61 -23.98
C LYS A 232 -12.81 -5.07 -25.13
N LEU A 233 -11.50 -5.03 -24.94
CA LEU A 233 -10.54 -5.47 -25.97
C LEU A 233 -10.77 -6.93 -26.38
N LYS A 234 -10.94 -7.84 -25.43
CA LYS A 234 -11.20 -9.26 -25.73
C LYS A 234 -12.57 -9.52 -26.36
N ARG A 235 -13.56 -8.63 -26.12
CA ARG A 235 -14.89 -8.70 -26.73
C ARG A 235 -14.91 -8.22 -28.17
N ASP A 236 -14.18 -7.15 -28.45
CA ASP A 236 -14.20 -6.49 -29.77
C ASP A 236 -13.21 -7.11 -30.76
N PHE A 237 -12.19 -7.82 -30.27
CA PHE A 237 -11.12 -8.41 -31.07
C PHE A 237 -10.97 -9.91 -30.75
N ASP A 238 -10.14 -10.60 -31.52
CA ASP A 238 -9.91 -12.04 -31.33
C ASP A 238 -9.19 -12.37 -30.00
N ASN A 239 -9.17 -13.67 -29.66
CA ASN A 239 -8.55 -14.20 -28.44
C ASN A 239 -7.05 -13.87 -28.32
N GLY A 240 -6.39 -13.54 -29.44
CA GLY A 240 -4.95 -13.25 -29.53
C GLY A 240 -4.60 -11.77 -29.34
N ILE A 241 -5.57 -10.89 -29.08
CA ILE A 241 -5.29 -9.44 -28.98
C ILE A 241 -4.33 -9.11 -27.83
N ILE A 242 -4.54 -9.68 -26.64
CA ILE A 242 -3.65 -9.45 -25.48
C ILE A 242 -2.25 -9.98 -25.77
N ASP A 243 -2.17 -11.14 -26.43
CA ASP A 243 -0.90 -11.73 -26.86
C ASP A 243 -0.12 -10.81 -27.81
N SER A 244 -0.82 -10.29 -28.80
CA SER A 244 -0.28 -9.38 -29.82
C SER A 244 0.23 -8.09 -29.20
N LEU A 245 -0.54 -7.49 -28.30
CA LEU A 245 -0.16 -6.27 -27.59
C LEU A 245 1.09 -6.49 -26.75
N MET A 246 1.11 -7.52 -25.90
CA MET A 246 2.27 -7.79 -25.04
C MET A 246 3.51 -8.18 -25.83
N THR A 247 3.34 -8.92 -26.94
CA THR A 247 4.46 -9.26 -27.84
C THR A 247 5.07 -8.00 -28.46
N ASP A 248 4.25 -7.10 -29.00
CA ASP A 248 4.73 -5.85 -29.59
C ASP A 248 5.37 -4.92 -28.55
N MET A 249 4.81 -4.87 -27.33
CA MET A 249 5.40 -4.12 -26.22
C MET A 249 6.76 -4.67 -25.80
N SER A 250 6.89 -6.00 -25.68
CA SER A 250 8.14 -6.67 -25.30
C SER A 250 9.28 -6.45 -26.31
N ARG A 251 8.94 -6.25 -27.60
CA ARG A 251 9.90 -5.92 -28.66
C ARG A 251 10.34 -4.46 -28.65
N HIS A 252 9.63 -3.58 -27.96
CA HIS A 252 9.88 -2.13 -27.94
C HIS A 252 9.84 -1.54 -26.52
N PRO A 253 10.65 -2.05 -25.56
CA PRO A 253 10.52 -1.71 -24.14
C PRO A 253 10.73 -0.21 -23.80
N PHE A 254 11.45 0.53 -24.64
CA PHE A 254 11.72 1.96 -24.41
C PHE A 254 10.81 2.91 -25.20
N ARG A 255 9.77 2.39 -25.87
CA ARG A 255 8.84 3.19 -26.67
C ARG A 255 7.92 3.99 -25.75
N PRO A 256 7.91 5.35 -25.80
CA PRO A 256 6.99 6.15 -24.99
C PRO A 256 5.53 5.79 -25.27
N TYR A 257 4.71 5.73 -24.22
CA TYR A 257 3.32 5.29 -24.29
C TYR A 257 3.18 3.92 -24.95
N ASN A 258 4.01 2.95 -24.54
CA ASN A 258 4.21 1.68 -25.21
C ASN A 258 2.89 0.94 -25.49
N LEU A 259 2.07 0.73 -24.45
CA LEU A 259 0.75 0.10 -24.59
C LEU A 259 -0.16 0.90 -25.53
N SER A 260 -0.26 2.23 -25.38
CA SER A 260 -1.16 3.04 -26.21
C SER A 260 -0.78 3.02 -27.69
N ARG A 261 0.51 2.93 -28.02
CA ARG A 261 0.97 2.80 -29.42
C ARG A 261 0.71 1.39 -29.95
N SER A 262 0.91 0.37 -29.12
CA SER A 262 0.56 -1.01 -29.48
C SER A 262 -0.94 -1.15 -29.76
N LEU A 263 -1.78 -0.61 -28.87
CA LEU A 263 -3.23 -0.54 -29.07
C LEU A 263 -3.59 0.15 -30.38
N LYS A 264 -2.95 1.29 -30.70
CA LYS A 264 -3.24 2.04 -31.93
C LYS A 264 -2.92 1.21 -33.18
N LYS A 265 -1.84 0.42 -33.14
CA LYS A 265 -1.41 -0.46 -34.24
C LYS A 265 -2.39 -1.60 -34.50
N TYR A 266 -2.88 -2.28 -33.46
CA TYR A 266 -3.71 -3.49 -33.62
C TYR A 266 -5.21 -3.21 -33.61
N THR A 267 -5.67 -2.12 -33.00
CA THR A 267 -7.11 -1.84 -32.80
C THR A 267 -7.56 -0.51 -33.41
N GLY A 268 -6.64 0.33 -33.88
CA GLY A 268 -6.94 1.71 -34.27
C GLY A 268 -7.24 2.65 -33.09
N ASN A 269 -7.25 2.17 -31.84
CA ASN A 269 -7.56 2.95 -30.63
C ASN A 269 -6.32 3.24 -29.78
N THR A 270 -6.23 4.43 -29.20
CA THR A 270 -5.28 4.72 -28.11
C THR A 270 -5.86 4.29 -26.77
N SER A 271 -5.07 4.26 -25.68
CA SER A 271 -5.62 3.95 -24.34
C SER A 271 -6.75 4.91 -23.93
N ARG A 272 -6.63 6.21 -24.27
CA ARG A 272 -7.70 7.20 -24.05
C ARG A 272 -8.94 6.87 -24.87
N LYS A 273 -8.78 6.58 -26.17
CA LYS A 273 -9.94 6.26 -27.01
C LYS A 273 -10.62 4.97 -26.58
N LEU A 274 -9.85 3.95 -26.19
CA LEU A 274 -10.37 2.70 -25.61
C LEU A 274 -11.17 2.98 -24.33
N HIS A 275 -10.66 3.84 -23.45
CA HIS A 275 -11.41 4.28 -22.27
C HIS A 275 -12.74 4.94 -22.67
N ASP A 276 -12.70 5.92 -23.57
CA ASP A 276 -13.90 6.70 -23.94
C ASP A 276 -14.98 5.81 -24.57
N ILE A 277 -14.62 4.86 -25.43
CA ILE A 277 -15.57 3.90 -26.01
C ILE A 277 -16.09 2.88 -24.98
N THR A 278 -15.25 2.48 -24.02
CA THR A 278 -15.65 1.56 -22.95
C THR A 278 -16.65 2.23 -22.02
N VAL A 279 -16.38 3.47 -21.59
CA VAL A 279 -17.29 4.27 -20.76
C VAL A 279 -18.61 4.53 -21.49
N ALA A 280 -18.56 4.84 -22.78
CA ALA A 280 -19.77 5.05 -23.58
C ALA A 280 -20.65 3.79 -23.66
N GLU A 281 -20.05 2.62 -23.89
CA GLU A 281 -20.77 1.35 -23.92
C GLU A 281 -21.36 1.02 -22.53
N LEU A 282 -20.56 1.15 -21.46
CA LEU A 282 -21.02 0.89 -20.10
C LEU A 282 -22.17 1.83 -19.69
N LYS A 283 -22.12 3.10 -20.12
CA LYS A 283 -23.22 4.05 -19.90
C LYS A 283 -24.51 3.57 -20.54
N GLN A 284 -24.45 3.02 -21.76
CA GLN A 284 -25.60 2.44 -22.43
C GLN A 284 -26.10 1.18 -21.70
N LEU A 285 -25.20 0.26 -21.36
CA LEU A 285 -25.54 -1.01 -20.71
C LEU A 285 -26.16 -0.80 -19.32
N TRP A 286 -25.50 -0.03 -18.46
CA TRP A 286 -26.02 0.27 -17.13
C TRP A 286 -27.25 1.18 -17.18
N GLY A 287 -27.36 2.08 -18.17
CA GLY A 287 -28.56 2.88 -18.39
C GLY A 287 -29.76 2.01 -18.76
N ALA A 288 -29.57 1.03 -19.65
CA ALA A 288 -30.59 0.06 -20.01
C ALA A 288 -30.95 -0.88 -18.84
N GLN A 289 -29.96 -1.28 -18.04
CA GLN A 289 -30.20 -2.01 -16.78
C GLN A 289 -31.05 -1.17 -15.82
N ALA A 290 -30.71 0.12 -15.66
CA ALA A 290 -31.43 1.05 -14.78
C ALA A 290 -32.86 1.33 -15.20
N TYR A 291 -33.15 1.34 -16.50
CA TYR A 291 -34.50 1.53 -17.00
C TYR A 291 -35.41 0.30 -16.79
N LYS A 292 -34.83 -0.90 -16.76
CA LYS A 292 -35.57 -2.16 -16.58
C LYS A 292 -35.92 -2.46 -15.13
N GLU A 293 -35.17 -1.89 -14.20
CA GLU A 293 -35.38 -2.09 -12.77
C GLU A 293 -36.19 -0.92 -12.20
N ASP A 294 -37.23 -1.23 -11.43
CA ASP A 294 -37.91 -0.22 -10.63
C ASP A 294 -37.01 0.13 -9.44
N ARG A 295 -36.40 1.33 -9.48
CA ARG A 295 -35.36 1.76 -8.54
C ARG A 295 -35.83 2.91 -7.69
N GLU A 296 -35.56 2.80 -6.41
CA GLU A 296 -35.95 3.76 -5.39
C GLU A 296 -34.75 4.59 -4.93
N GLN A 297 -35.01 5.87 -4.68
CA GLN A 297 -34.15 6.74 -3.90
C GLN A 297 -34.67 6.79 -2.47
N TYR A 298 -33.82 6.39 -1.53
CA TYR A 298 -34.17 6.42 -0.12
C TYR A 298 -33.77 7.75 0.52
N PRO A 299 -34.60 8.33 1.41
CA PRO A 299 -34.23 9.47 2.22
C PRO A 299 -32.96 9.19 3.03
N VAL A 300 -32.10 10.20 3.13
CA VAL A 300 -30.82 10.12 3.84
C VAL A 300 -30.95 10.80 5.20
N LEU A 301 -30.43 10.16 6.26
CA LEU A 301 -30.49 10.65 7.64
C LEU A 301 -29.28 11.49 8.04
N ASN A 302 -28.12 11.28 7.42
CA ASN A 302 -26.91 12.02 7.75
C ASN A 302 -26.74 13.29 6.90
N SER A 303 -26.19 14.35 7.49
CA SER A 303 -25.89 15.60 6.78
C SER A 303 -24.43 15.68 6.36
N ARG A 304 -24.17 15.91 5.07
CA ARG A 304 -22.81 16.13 4.55
C ARG A 304 -22.43 17.61 4.69
N THR A 305 -21.65 17.93 5.73
CA THR A 305 -21.21 19.32 6.02
C THR A 305 -20.06 19.81 5.12
N GLY A 306 -19.44 18.93 4.32
CA GLY A 306 -18.29 19.26 3.48
C GLY A 306 -18.41 18.77 2.03
N MET A 307 -17.51 19.27 1.18
CA MET A 307 -17.46 18.87 -0.24
C MET A 307 -16.73 17.52 -0.47
N ALA A 308 -15.99 17.02 0.52
CA ALA A 308 -15.24 15.78 0.41
C ALA A 308 -16.16 14.55 0.39
N PRO A 309 -15.91 13.56 -0.49
CA PRO A 309 -16.53 12.26 -0.40
C PRO A 309 -16.26 11.60 0.96
N ALA A 310 -17.28 10.90 1.46
CA ALA A 310 -17.26 10.23 2.74
C ALA A 310 -18.26 9.07 2.77
N ASP A 311 -17.88 8.01 3.49
CA ASP A 311 -18.73 6.86 3.79
C ASP A 311 -19.12 6.90 5.27
N TYR A 312 -20.41 6.68 5.55
CA TYR A 312 -20.99 6.55 6.89
C TYR A 312 -21.40 5.10 7.14
N LEU A 313 -20.43 4.21 7.38
CA LEU A 313 -20.63 2.77 7.35
C LEU A 313 -21.27 2.22 8.63
N LEU A 314 -22.00 1.10 8.50
CA LEU A 314 -22.51 0.27 9.61
C LEU A 314 -23.37 1.09 10.59
N PRO A 315 -24.46 1.73 10.13
CA PRO A 315 -25.30 2.54 11.01
C PRO A 315 -25.97 1.67 12.08
N VAL A 316 -26.03 2.14 13.31
CA VAL A 316 -26.81 1.52 14.38
C VAL A 316 -27.45 2.61 15.24
N LYS A 317 -28.75 2.49 15.47
CA LYS A 317 -29.49 3.42 16.35
C LYS A 317 -29.24 3.05 17.81
N ILE A 318 -29.11 4.05 18.66
CA ILE A 318 -28.87 3.87 20.11
C ILE A 318 -30.02 4.45 20.93
N ASN A 319 -30.07 4.12 22.21
CA ASN A 319 -31.22 4.38 23.10
C ASN A 319 -31.68 5.85 23.20
N ASP A 320 -30.81 6.82 22.87
CA ASP A 320 -31.16 8.25 22.89
C ASP A 320 -31.67 8.77 21.53
N GLY A 321 -31.98 7.87 20.60
CA GLY A 321 -32.47 8.18 19.24
C GLY A 321 -31.37 8.49 18.23
N SER A 322 -30.14 8.75 18.67
CA SER A 322 -29.02 9.05 17.77
C SER A 322 -28.47 7.81 17.05
N ILE A 323 -27.62 8.02 16.04
CA ILE A 323 -27.05 6.97 15.21
C ILE A 323 -25.54 6.92 15.36
N LEU A 324 -24.99 5.75 15.70
CA LEU A 324 -23.55 5.49 15.61
C LEU A 324 -23.18 4.99 14.20
N THR A 325 -22.03 5.42 13.70
CA THR A 325 -21.51 4.99 12.40
C THR A 325 -19.99 5.09 12.34
N LEU A 326 -19.36 4.27 11.51
CA LEU A 326 -17.94 4.35 11.17
C LEU A 326 -17.75 5.27 9.96
N LYS A 327 -17.22 6.46 10.20
CA LYS A 327 -16.96 7.46 9.15
C LYS A 327 -15.58 7.30 8.54
N LYS A 328 -15.50 7.25 7.20
CA LYS A 328 -14.27 7.31 6.41
C LYS A 328 -14.38 8.43 5.37
N SER A 329 -13.35 9.25 5.16
CA SER A 329 -13.38 10.32 4.16
C SER A 329 -12.00 10.64 3.59
N LEU A 330 -11.95 11.43 2.52
CA LEU A 330 -10.67 11.86 1.91
C LEU A 330 -9.91 12.87 2.78
N ASP A 331 -10.61 13.59 3.67
CA ASP A 331 -10.10 14.71 4.48
C ASP A 331 -9.97 14.41 5.98
N LYS A 332 -10.48 13.25 6.46
CA LYS A 332 -10.37 12.83 7.86
C LYS A 332 -10.00 11.35 7.97
N THR A 333 -9.27 11.00 9.03
CA THR A 333 -8.96 9.59 9.36
C THR A 333 -10.21 8.85 9.84
N PRO A 334 -10.28 7.52 9.70
CA PRO A 334 -11.41 6.72 10.19
C PRO A 334 -11.73 6.99 11.67
N ALA A 335 -13.02 7.17 11.97
CA ALA A 335 -13.51 7.37 13.32
C ALA A 335 -14.93 6.83 13.48
N ILE A 336 -15.24 6.34 14.68
CA ILE A 336 -16.62 6.09 15.08
C ILE A 336 -17.20 7.45 15.50
N VAL A 337 -18.34 7.81 14.91
CA VAL A 337 -19.03 9.08 15.15
C VAL A 337 -20.49 8.82 15.53
N LYS A 338 -21.03 9.70 16.36
CA LYS A 338 -22.44 9.77 16.74
C LYS A 338 -23.11 10.88 15.94
N ILE A 339 -24.24 10.60 15.33
CA ILE A 339 -25.07 11.56 14.60
C ILE A 339 -26.31 11.81 15.45
N ALA A 340 -26.41 13.00 16.03
CA ALA A 340 -27.60 13.42 16.78
C ALA A 340 -28.82 13.58 15.87
N GLU A 341 -30.04 13.61 16.41
CA GLU A 341 -31.28 13.75 15.63
C GLU A 341 -31.29 15.00 14.74
N GLY A 342 -30.64 16.08 15.16
CA GLY A 342 -30.45 17.31 14.35
C GLY A 342 -29.36 17.22 13.27
N GLY A 343 -28.78 16.05 13.03
CA GLY A 343 -27.73 15.81 12.03
C GLY A 343 -26.31 16.24 12.46
N GLN A 344 -26.12 16.71 13.70
CA GLN A 344 -24.82 17.08 14.22
C GLN A 344 -23.94 15.83 14.44
N GLU A 345 -22.74 15.85 13.87
CA GLU A 345 -21.73 14.81 14.08
C GLU A 345 -20.87 15.08 15.32
N ILE A 346 -20.73 14.08 16.18
CA ILE A 346 -19.87 14.09 17.36
C ILE A 346 -18.87 12.94 17.22
N GLU A 347 -17.57 13.25 17.21
CA GLU A 347 -16.52 12.23 17.17
C GLU A 347 -16.48 11.47 18.51
N VAL A 348 -16.63 10.13 18.46
CA VAL A 348 -16.52 9.28 19.66
C VAL A 348 -15.08 8.84 19.85
N ILE A 349 -14.49 8.20 18.84
CA ILE A 349 -13.10 7.74 18.88
C ILE A 349 -12.52 7.57 17.48
N LYS A 350 -11.26 8.00 17.29
CA LYS A 350 -10.47 7.67 16.09
C LYS A 350 -9.87 6.27 16.23
N ILE A 351 -10.06 5.45 15.21
CA ILE A 351 -9.64 4.05 15.21
C ILE A 351 -8.42 3.85 14.31
N GLY A 352 -7.72 2.74 14.52
CA GLY A 352 -6.62 2.30 13.67
C GLY A 352 -7.07 1.64 12.37
N TYR A 353 -6.10 1.11 11.63
CA TYR A 353 -6.37 0.32 10.44
C TYR A 353 -7.18 -0.93 10.79
N GLN A 354 -8.18 -1.22 9.97
CA GLN A 354 -8.94 -2.47 10.01
C GLN A 354 -8.68 -3.22 8.70
N THR A 355 -8.68 -4.55 8.73
CA THR A 355 -8.62 -5.35 7.49
C THR A 355 -9.92 -5.18 6.70
N GLU A 356 -11.05 -5.12 7.39
CA GLU A 356 -12.36 -4.76 6.86
C GLU A 356 -13.06 -3.79 7.82
N SER A 357 -13.86 -2.85 7.31
CA SER A 357 -14.63 -1.94 8.18
C SER A 357 -15.54 -2.74 9.09
N ASN A 358 -15.42 -2.62 10.42
CA ASN A 358 -16.35 -3.30 11.33
C ASN A 358 -16.43 -2.62 12.71
N PHE A 359 -17.63 -2.55 13.28
CA PHE A 359 -17.84 -2.33 14.71
C PHE A 359 -19.20 -2.92 15.11
N SER A 360 -19.40 -3.13 16.41
CA SER A 360 -20.67 -3.57 16.98
C SER A 360 -20.98 -2.75 18.24
N TYR A 361 -22.27 -2.54 18.52
CA TYR A 361 -22.77 -1.78 19.66
C TYR A 361 -23.89 -2.55 20.37
N ARG A 362 -23.82 -2.64 21.71
CA ARG A 362 -24.91 -3.08 22.59
C ARG A 362 -24.77 -2.42 23.96
N ASN A 363 -25.88 -1.96 24.54
CA ASN A 363 -25.98 -1.43 25.92
C ASN A 363 -24.84 -0.48 26.34
N GLY A 364 -24.56 0.54 25.53
CA GLY A 364 -23.54 1.55 25.84
C GLY A 364 -22.09 1.11 25.58
N ARG A 365 -21.84 -0.12 25.12
CA ARG A 365 -20.51 -0.63 24.78
C ARG A 365 -20.35 -0.74 23.27
N ILE A 366 -19.21 -0.31 22.76
CA ILE A 366 -18.81 -0.47 21.36
C ILE A 366 -17.57 -1.37 21.31
N VAL A 367 -17.54 -2.31 20.36
CA VAL A 367 -16.37 -3.14 20.07
C VAL A 367 -16.00 -3.09 18.59
N TRP A 368 -14.71 -3.19 18.30
CA TRP A 368 -14.19 -3.22 16.92
C TRP A 368 -12.83 -3.91 16.88
N ASP A 369 -12.43 -4.40 15.70
CA ASP A 369 -11.13 -4.99 15.46
C ASP A 369 -10.15 -4.00 14.84
N GLU A 370 -8.85 -4.14 15.14
CA GLU A 370 -7.77 -3.35 14.52
C GLU A 370 -6.53 -4.19 14.20
N LEU A 371 -5.92 -3.90 13.06
CA LEU A 371 -4.63 -4.43 12.63
C LEU A 371 -3.53 -3.96 13.60
N ARG A 372 -2.64 -4.88 13.96
CA ARG A 372 -1.43 -4.65 14.74
C ARG A 372 -0.23 -5.28 14.06
N TYR A 373 0.84 -4.53 13.93
CA TYR A 373 2.11 -5.05 13.42
C TYR A 373 2.85 -5.81 14.52
N ASP A 374 3.57 -6.87 14.14
CA ASP A 374 4.65 -7.34 14.99
C ASP A 374 5.69 -6.23 15.14
N LYS A 375 6.30 -6.15 16.33
CA LYS A 375 7.20 -5.06 16.66
C LYS A 375 8.45 -5.02 15.79
N ARG A 376 8.85 -6.16 15.22
CA ARG A 376 10.05 -6.31 14.41
C ARG A 376 9.78 -7.00 13.07
N TYR A 377 8.96 -8.05 13.06
CA TYR A 377 8.81 -8.94 11.90
C TYR A 377 7.55 -8.64 11.10
N GLN A 378 7.65 -7.76 10.10
CA GLN A 378 6.48 -7.23 9.38
C GLN A 378 5.72 -8.27 8.51
N LYS A 379 6.23 -9.49 8.29
CA LYS A 379 5.43 -10.60 7.72
C LYS A 379 4.49 -11.23 8.75
N SER A 380 4.64 -10.88 10.03
CA SER A 380 3.74 -11.24 11.11
C SER A 380 2.90 -10.02 11.52
N SER A 381 1.59 -10.20 11.54
CA SER A 381 0.64 -9.19 11.95
C SER A 381 -0.54 -9.85 12.65
N TYR A 382 -1.29 -9.08 13.42
CA TYR A 382 -2.35 -9.54 14.30
C TYR A 382 -3.60 -8.67 14.09
N ASN A 383 -4.78 -9.23 14.34
CA ASN A 383 -6.02 -8.47 14.40
C ASN A 383 -6.58 -8.59 15.82
N VAL A 384 -6.72 -7.46 16.50
CA VAL A 384 -7.05 -7.39 17.94
C VAL A 384 -8.38 -6.72 18.18
N ILE A 385 -9.10 -7.16 19.20
CA ILE A 385 -10.39 -6.61 19.60
C ILE A 385 -10.19 -5.48 20.60
N ASN A 386 -10.88 -4.38 20.34
CA ASN A 386 -10.91 -3.17 21.13
C ASN A 386 -12.34 -2.93 21.64
N SER A 387 -12.46 -2.20 22.73
CA SER A 387 -13.72 -1.79 23.32
C SER A 387 -13.68 -0.36 23.83
N ILE A 388 -14.83 0.30 23.83
CA ILE A 388 -15.06 1.55 24.53
C ILE A 388 -16.44 1.50 25.19
N ASP A 389 -16.50 1.99 26.43
CA ASP A 389 -17.74 2.24 27.14
C ASP A 389 -18.15 3.70 26.94
N LEU A 390 -19.34 3.94 26.39
CA LEU A 390 -19.83 5.28 26.06
C LEU A 390 -20.19 6.11 27.29
N SER A 391 -20.55 5.48 28.41
CA SER A 391 -20.91 6.20 29.63
C SER A 391 -19.67 6.78 30.32
N THR A 392 -18.54 6.05 30.28
CA THR A 392 -17.28 6.46 30.92
C THR A 392 -16.26 7.05 29.95
N GLY A 393 -16.43 6.83 28.64
CA GLY A 393 -15.43 7.14 27.62
C GLY A 393 -14.17 6.27 27.70
N LYS A 394 -14.18 5.19 28.50
CA LYS A 394 -12.99 4.38 28.78
C LYS A 394 -12.72 3.37 27.67
N TYR A 395 -11.60 3.56 26.96
CA TYR A 395 -11.08 2.64 25.94
C TYR A 395 -10.23 1.50 26.54
N LYS A 396 -10.35 0.29 25.99
CA LYS A 396 -9.55 -0.89 26.35
C LYS A 396 -9.27 -1.77 25.12
N GLN A 397 -8.01 -2.18 24.93
CA GLN A 397 -7.68 -3.27 24.01
C GLN A 397 -7.89 -4.60 24.76
N LEU A 398 -8.80 -5.44 24.28
CA LEU A 398 -9.20 -6.68 24.97
C LEU A 398 -8.26 -7.85 24.64
N THR A 399 -7.78 -7.94 23.40
CA THR A 399 -6.94 -9.06 22.96
C THR A 399 -5.56 -8.61 22.48
N HIS A 400 -4.60 -9.53 22.48
CA HIS A 400 -3.21 -9.27 22.10
C HIS A 400 -2.68 -10.41 21.24
N LYS A 401 -1.93 -10.08 20.18
CA LYS A 401 -1.36 -11.05 19.24
C LYS A 401 -2.39 -12.07 18.70
N SER A 402 -3.63 -11.63 18.55
CA SER A 402 -4.75 -12.46 18.13
C SER A 402 -4.98 -12.40 16.63
N ARG A 403 -5.83 -13.31 16.12
CA ARG A 403 -6.26 -13.38 14.72
C ARG A 403 -7.79 -13.41 14.69
N LEU A 404 -8.38 -12.40 15.32
CA LEU A 404 -9.81 -12.29 15.58
C LEU A 404 -10.38 -11.14 14.76
N PHE A 405 -11.48 -11.39 14.07
CA PHE A 405 -12.06 -10.48 13.10
C PHE A 405 -13.56 -10.32 13.35
N SER A 406 -14.12 -9.23 12.80
CA SER A 406 -15.57 -8.98 12.75
C SER A 406 -16.30 -9.19 14.09
N PRO A 407 -15.90 -8.52 15.18
CA PRO A 407 -16.54 -8.68 16.49
C PRO A 407 -18.01 -8.26 16.48
N THR A 408 -18.84 -9.01 17.20
CA THR A 408 -20.23 -8.69 17.48
C THR A 408 -20.56 -8.92 18.96
N LEU A 409 -21.28 -7.98 19.58
CA LEU A 409 -21.69 -8.07 20.99
C LEU A 409 -22.96 -8.90 21.14
N ALA A 410 -22.97 -9.77 22.16
CA ALA A 410 -24.20 -10.43 22.61
C ALA A 410 -25.17 -9.41 23.24
N PRO A 411 -26.48 -9.74 23.33
CA PRO A 411 -27.48 -8.85 23.92
C PRO A 411 -27.18 -8.40 25.36
N ASP A 412 -26.46 -9.24 26.12
CA ASP A 412 -26.02 -8.95 27.49
C ASP A 412 -24.83 -7.98 27.57
N ALA A 413 -24.18 -7.65 26.44
CA ALA A 413 -22.93 -6.89 26.32
C ALA A 413 -21.73 -7.43 27.14
N LYS A 414 -21.84 -8.66 27.64
CA LYS A 414 -20.82 -9.39 28.41
C LYS A 414 -20.03 -10.37 27.56
N ARG A 415 -20.57 -10.78 26.41
CA ARG A 415 -19.93 -11.72 25.48
C ARG A 415 -19.74 -11.08 24.11
N ILE A 416 -18.67 -11.46 23.41
CA ILE A 416 -18.36 -11.03 22.05
C ILE A 416 -18.10 -12.28 21.20
N ALA A 417 -18.83 -12.44 20.10
CA ALA A 417 -18.48 -13.42 19.07
C ALA A 417 -17.55 -12.78 18.03
N VAL A 418 -16.53 -13.53 17.61
CA VAL A 418 -15.53 -13.12 16.63
C VAL A 418 -15.21 -14.27 15.68
N VAL A 419 -14.81 -13.97 14.46
CA VAL A 419 -14.22 -14.97 13.56
C VAL A 419 -12.74 -15.13 13.91
N ARG A 420 -12.28 -16.37 14.12
CA ARG A 420 -10.86 -16.72 14.27
C ARG A 420 -10.38 -17.42 13.02
N VAL A 421 -9.26 -16.99 12.46
CA VAL A 421 -8.53 -17.75 11.42
C VAL A 421 -7.19 -18.20 12.01
N ASP A 422 -7.02 -19.50 12.22
CA ASP A 422 -5.80 -20.04 12.83
C ASP A 422 -4.60 -20.06 11.85
N LEU A 423 -3.45 -20.58 12.30
CA LEU A 423 -2.26 -20.66 11.45
C LEU A 423 -2.31 -21.82 10.44
N SER A 424 -3.28 -22.72 10.55
CA SER A 424 -3.58 -23.79 9.60
C SER A 424 -4.67 -23.40 8.58
N ASN A 425 -5.11 -22.14 8.61
CA ASN A 425 -6.18 -21.55 7.79
C ASN A 425 -7.61 -22.01 8.13
N ARG A 426 -7.84 -22.63 9.29
CA ARG A 426 -9.21 -22.97 9.70
C ARG A 426 -9.92 -21.74 10.24
N SER A 427 -11.16 -21.56 9.78
CA SER A 427 -12.05 -20.52 10.27
C SER A 427 -12.99 -21.08 11.34
N GLU A 428 -13.20 -20.32 12.42
CA GLU A 428 -14.01 -20.71 13.58
C GLU A 428 -14.74 -19.47 14.11
N ILE A 429 -15.87 -19.66 14.80
CA ILE A 429 -16.42 -18.60 15.65
C ILE A 429 -15.94 -18.82 17.08
N VAL A 430 -15.42 -17.78 17.71
CA VAL A 430 -14.97 -17.81 19.11
C VAL A 430 -15.78 -16.79 19.89
N GLU A 431 -16.33 -17.23 21.02
CA GLU A 431 -16.92 -16.34 22.00
C GLU A 431 -15.86 -15.95 23.03
N ILE A 432 -15.69 -14.64 23.27
CA ILE A 432 -14.78 -14.09 24.26
C ILE A 432 -15.54 -13.21 25.27
N ASP A 433 -15.02 -13.12 26.48
CA ASP A 433 -15.52 -12.24 27.53
C ASP A 433 -15.29 -10.77 27.16
N ALA A 434 -16.33 -9.96 27.21
CA ALA A 434 -16.30 -8.56 26.77
C ALA A 434 -15.51 -7.64 27.71
N GLU A 435 -15.22 -8.08 28.94
CA GLU A 435 -14.41 -7.31 29.88
C GLU A 435 -12.93 -7.71 29.80
N SER A 436 -12.61 -9.00 29.88
CA SER A 436 -11.25 -9.52 29.97
C SER A 436 -10.63 -9.95 28.64
N GLY A 437 -11.44 -10.15 27.60
CA GLY A 437 -11.00 -10.69 26.31
C GLY A 437 -10.62 -12.18 26.34
N LYS A 438 -10.91 -12.89 27.45
CA LYS A 438 -10.64 -14.32 27.58
C LYS A 438 -11.60 -15.14 26.72
N GLU A 439 -11.08 -16.19 26.12
CA GLU A 439 -11.87 -17.18 25.39
C GLU A 439 -12.84 -17.90 26.32
N LEU A 440 -14.11 -17.94 25.94
CA LEU A 440 -15.19 -18.62 26.64
C LEU A 440 -15.59 -19.90 25.92
N LYS A 441 -15.74 -19.83 24.60
CA LYS A 441 -16.29 -20.93 23.80
C LYS A 441 -15.83 -20.87 22.34
N VAL A 442 -15.77 -22.02 21.67
CA VAL A 442 -15.40 -22.15 20.25
C VAL A 442 -16.46 -22.95 19.52
N PHE A 443 -16.96 -22.41 18.41
CA PHE A 443 -17.81 -23.09 17.45
C PHE A 443 -16.97 -23.44 16.22
N THR A 444 -16.78 -24.74 15.99
CA THR A 444 -15.97 -25.24 14.87
C THR A 444 -16.76 -25.07 13.57
N SER A 445 -16.09 -24.62 12.51
CA SER A 445 -16.72 -24.52 11.18
C SER A 445 -17.03 -25.92 10.63
N PRO A 446 -18.29 -26.23 10.29
CA PRO A 446 -18.63 -27.52 9.70
C PRO A 446 -18.00 -27.63 8.31
N GLY A 447 -17.17 -28.64 8.07
CA GLY A 447 -16.55 -28.85 6.74
C GLY A 447 -15.52 -27.79 6.32
N ASP A 448 -14.85 -27.16 7.29
CA ASP A 448 -13.78 -26.17 7.07
C ASP A 448 -14.21 -24.96 6.20
N TYR A 449 -15.48 -24.53 6.31
CA TYR A 449 -15.98 -23.34 5.60
C TYR A 449 -15.26 -22.08 6.08
N ILE A 450 -15.06 -21.14 5.15
CA ILE A 450 -14.65 -19.78 5.49
C ILE A 450 -15.85 -19.06 6.09
N LEU A 451 -15.75 -18.68 7.37
CA LEU A 451 -16.80 -17.93 8.07
C LEU A 451 -16.54 -16.42 8.03
N GLN A 452 -17.61 -15.63 7.90
CA GLN A 452 -17.56 -14.17 7.85
C GLN A 452 -18.70 -13.52 8.65
N THR A 453 -18.38 -12.40 9.32
CA THR A 453 -19.33 -11.44 9.91
C THR A 453 -20.48 -12.07 10.73
N PRO A 454 -20.22 -12.61 11.93
CA PRO A 454 -21.26 -13.17 12.79
C PRO A 454 -22.17 -12.10 13.40
N SER A 455 -23.38 -12.48 13.78
CA SER A 455 -24.35 -11.66 14.51
C SER A 455 -25.22 -12.49 15.45
N TYR A 456 -25.45 -11.99 16.67
CA TYR A 456 -26.30 -12.66 17.66
C TYR A 456 -27.79 -12.41 17.42
N SER A 457 -28.62 -13.39 17.78
CA SER A 457 -30.05 -13.19 18.00
C SER A 457 -30.29 -12.32 19.25
N GLU A 458 -31.48 -11.72 19.34
CA GLU A 458 -31.85 -10.80 20.42
C GLU A 458 -31.91 -11.46 21.81
N ASP A 459 -32.15 -12.78 21.88
CA ASP A 459 -32.08 -13.57 23.12
C ASP A 459 -30.67 -14.12 23.40
N GLY A 460 -29.74 -13.97 22.45
CA GLY A 460 -28.36 -14.44 22.54
C GLY A 460 -28.22 -15.95 22.48
N THR A 461 -29.27 -16.69 22.08
CA THR A 461 -29.24 -18.15 21.98
C THR A 461 -28.70 -18.64 20.63
N LYS A 462 -28.67 -17.79 19.60
CA LYS A 462 -28.23 -18.12 18.24
C LYS A 462 -27.21 -17.12 17.70
N LEU A 463 -26.39 -17.60 16.76
CA LEU A 463 -25.42 -16.83 16.00
C LEU A 463 -25.57 -17.12 14.52
N VAL A 464 -25.82 -16.10 13.69
CA VAL A 464 -25.81 -16.23 12.23
C VAL A 464 -24.52 -15.68 11.63
N CYS A 465 -23.95 -16.34 10.63
CA CYS A 465 -22.81 -15.86 9.86
C CYS A 465 -22.91 -16.27 8.39
N VAL A 466 -22.04 -15.70 7.55
CA VAL A 466 -21.86 -16.19 6.18
C VAL A 466 -20.85 -17.34 6.20
N ALA A 467 -21.14 -18.40 5.44
CA ALA A 467 -20.23 -19.52 5.21
C ALA A 467 -19.91 -19.61 3.72
N ILE A 468 -18.64 -19.77 3.36
CA ILE A 468 -18.17 -19.91 1.97
C ILE A 468 -17.40 -21.21 1.81
N ASN A 469 -17.67 -21.90 0.70
CA ASN A 469 -16.93 -23.08 0.26
C ASN A 469 -16.72 -23.06 -1.26
N GLN A 470 -16.33 -24.19 -1.86
CA GLN A 470 -16.07 -24.27 -3.31
C GLN A 470 -17.32 -24.13 -4.19
N THR A 471 -18.52 -24.34 -3.64
CA THR A 471 -19.80 -24.29 -4.39
C THR A 471 -20.55 -22.97 -4.22
N GLY A 472 -20.01 -22.01 -3.45
CA GLY A 472 -20.59 -20.70 -3.28
C GLY A 472 -20.62 -20.22 -1.84
N ALA A 473 -21.58 -19.34 -1.54
CA ALA A 473 -21.84 -18.83 -0.19
C ALA A 473 -23.22 -19.30 0.32
N SER A 474 -23.36 -19.33 1.65
CA SER A 474 -24.58 -19.66 2.38
C SER A 474 -24.67 -18.86 3.69
N LEU A 475 -25.83 -18.90 4.34
CA LEU A 475 -26.01 -18.45 5.72
C LEU A 475 -26.01 -19.67 6.65
N LEU A 476 -25.19 -19.59 7.70
CA LEU A 476 -25.05 -20.63 8.72
C LEU A 476 -25.52 -20.07 10.06
N GLU A 477 -26.31 -20.84 10.80
CA GLU A 477 -26.73 -20.51 12.15
C GLU A 477 -26.18 -21.54 13.15
N PHE A 478 -25.53 -21.04 14.20
CA PHE A 478 -25.10 -21.83 15.35
C PHE A 478 -26.04 -21.61 16.53
N ASN A 479 -26.34 -22.69 17.26
CA ASN A 479 -26.95 -22.62 18.58
C ASN A 479 -25.85 -22.44 19.64
N THR A 480 -25.92 -21.36 20.38
CA THR A 480 -24.93 -21.01 21.41
C THR A 480 -24.99 -21.90 22.65
N THR A 481 -26.09 -22.64 22.85
CA THR A 481 -26.32 -23.49 24.03
C THR A 481 -25.79 -24.92 23.85
N ASP A 482 -26.07 -25.56 22.72
CA ASP A 482 -25.78 -26.99 22.48
C ASP A 482 -24.78 -27.29 21.34
N ASP A 483 -24.24 -26.25 20.69
CA ASP A 483 -23.24 -26.32 19.62
C ASP A 483 -23.72 -26.93 18.30
N SER A 484 -25.03 -27.15 18.17
CA SER A 484 -25.62 -27.54 16.90
C SER A 484 -25.57 -26.38 15.89
N PHE A 485 -25.56 -26.72 14.61
CA PHE A 485 -25.63 -25.75 13.51
C PHE A 485 -26.69 -26.15 12.49
N ARG A 486 -27.23 -25.17 11.78
CA ARG A 486 -28.04 -25.39 10.57
C ARG A 486 -27.60 -24.49 9.43
N ILE A 487 -27.58 -25.08 8.24
CA ILE A 487 -27.45 -24.34 6.98
C ILE A 487 -28.84 -23.76 6.66
N LEU A 488 -28.92 -22.44 6.52
CA LEU A 488 -30.19 -21.73 6.32
C LEU A 488 -30.55 -21.55 4.85
N LEU A 489 -29.55 -21.58 3.96
CA LEU A 489 -29.70 -21.46 2.51
C LEU A 489 -28.78 -22.48 1.83
N ASP A 490 -29.17 -23.04 0.70
CA ASP A 490 -28.25 -23.85 -0.10
C ASP A 490 -27.05 -23.00 -0.55
N PHE A 491 -25.89 -23.64 -0.70
CA PHE A 491 -24.72 -22.95 -1.25
C PHE A 491 -24.98 -22.56 -2.70
N HIS A 492 -24.75 -21.30 -3.03
CA HIS A 492 -24.96 -20.77 -4.37
C HIS A 492 -24.01 -19.62 -4.70
N TYR A 493 -23.85 -19.32 -5.99
CA TYR A 493 -22.93 -18.29 -6.48
C TYR A 493 -23.49 -16.88 -6.34
N GLN A 494 -23.72 -16.49 -5.10
CA GLN A 494 -24.24 -15.19 -4.70
C GLN A 494 -23.40 -14.68 -3.56
N GLN A 495 -22.89 -13.44 -3.67
CA GLN A 495 -22.22 -12.83 -2.52
C GLN A 495 -23.29 -12.50 -1.47
N LEU A 496 -23.12 -13.06 -0.28
CA LEU A 496 -23.89 -12.77 0.92
C LEU A 496 -22.98 -12.04 1.90
N SER A 497 -23.49 -11.09 2.67
CA SER A 497 -22.67 -10.43 3.70
C SER A 497 -23.50 -9.82 4.82
N ARG A 498 -22.91 -9.84 6.03
CA ARG A 498 -23.42 -9.19 7.24
C ARG A 498 -24.88 -9.55 7.54
N PRO A 499 -25.19 -10.85 7.76
CA PRO A 499 -26.49 -11.26 8.25
C PRO A 499 -26.73 -10.71 9.66
N VAL A 500 -27.94 -10.22 9.92
CA VAL A 500 -28.39 -9.71 11.21
C VAL A 500 -29.81 -10.19 11.47
N TYR A 501 -30.16 -10.53 12.70
CA TYR A 501 -31.54 -10.86 13.06
C TYR A 501 -32.43 -9.62 13.10
N ALA A 502 -33.65 -9.75 12.59
CA ALA A 502 -34.69 -8.73 12.63
C ALA A 502 -36.02 -9.37 13.05
N GLY A 503 -36.22 -9.55 14.37
CA GLY A 503 -37.27 -10.44 14.86
C GLY A 503 -36.94 -11.90 14.55
N ASP A 504 -37.87 -12.62 13.91
CA ASP A 504 -37.67 -14.00 13.45
C ASP A 504 -37.00 -14.10 12.06
N ASP A 505 -36.88 -12.96 11.38
CA ASP A 505 -36.24 -12.84 10.07
C ASP A 505 -34.72 -12.65 10.20
N ILE A 506 -33.97 -12.98 9.15
CA ILE A 506 -32.55 -12.67 9.01
C ILE A 506 -32.37 -11.74 7.81
N ILE A 507 -31.91 -10.52 8.05
CA ILE A 507 -31.62 -9.54 7.00
C ILE A 507 -30.14 -9.55 6.61
N PHE A 508 -29.85 -9.45 5.32
CA PHE A 508 -28.49 -9.52 4.78
C PHE A 508 -28.38 -8.78 3.45
N ARG A 509 -27.15 -8.43 3.05
CA ARG A 509 -26.90 -7.92 1.69
C ARG A 509 -26.69 -9.09 0.73
N ALA A 510 -27.36 -9.03 -0.42
CA ALA A 510 -27.10 -9.86 -1.59
C ALA A 510 -27.33 -9.04 -2.88
N HIS A 511 -27.27 -9.68 -4.05
CA HIS A 511 -27.46 -9.03 -5.34
C HIS A 511 -28.27 -9.86 -6.34
N TYR A 512 -29.32 -10.53 -5.88
CA TYR A 512 -30.16 -11.40 -6.73
C TYR A 512 -30.77 -10.68 -7.94
N ASN A 513 -31.06 -9.38 -7.82
CA ASN A 513 -31.57 -8.58 -8.94
C ASN A 513 -30.48 -8.00 -9.86
N GLY A 514 -29.20 -8.24 -9.55
CA GLY A 514 -28.05 -7.76 -10.31
C GLY A 514 -27.40 -6.48 -9.76
N ILE A 515 -27.89 -5.93 -8.64
CA ILE A 515 -27.22 -4.90 -7.86
C ILE A 515 -27.35 -5.19 -6.36
N ASN A 516 -26.48 -4.60 -5.53
CA ASN A 516 -26.52 -4.85 -4.09
C ASN A 516 -27.83 -4.32 -3.47
N ASN A 517 -28.57 -5.17 -2.76
CA ASN A 517 -29.78 -4.84 -2.02
C ASN A 517 -29.83 -5.59 -0.69
N ILE A 518 -30.71 -5.14 0.20
CA ILE A 518 -31.04 -5.83 1.44
C ILE A 518 -32.17 -6.82 1.18
N TYR A 519 -31.98 -8.05 1.64
CA TYR A 519 -32.93 -9.14 1.57
C TYR A 519 -33.26 -9.62 2.99
N SER A 520 -34.45 -10.18 3.18
CA SER A 520 -34.86 -10.89 4.39
C SER A 520 -35.05 -12.37 4.08
N LEU A 521 -34.47 -13.24 4.90
CA LEU A 521 -34.79 -14.66 4.98
C LEU A 521 -35.80 -14.86 6.10
N ARG A 522 -37.03 -15.23 5.73
CA ARG A 522 -38.12 -15.54 6.65
C ARG A 522 -38.02 -16.97 7.19
N PRO A 523 -38.64 -17.28 8.34
CA PRO A 523 -38.81 -18.65 8.80
C PRO A 523 -39.37 -19.56 7.71
N GLY A 524 -38.80 -20.78 7.59
CA GLY A 524 -39.17 -21.73 6.53
C GLY A 524 -38.40 -21.59 5.22
N GLY A 525 -37.45 -20.64 5.12
CA GLY A 525 -36.51 -20.55 3.99
C GLY A 525 -36.93 -19.61 2.86
N ASN A 526 -38.01 -18.84 3.03
CA ASN A 526 -38.49 -17.92 2.02
C ASN A 526 -37.71 -16.59 2.04
N THR A 527 -37.03 -16.27 0.94
CA THR A 527 -36.27 -15.02 0.80
C THR A 527 -37.08 -13.96 0.05
N VAL A 528 -37.08 -12.74 0.58
CA VAL A 528 -37.71 -11.57 -0.04
C VAL A 528 -36.74 -10.39 -0.12
N GLN A 529 -36.86 -9.55 -1.14
CA GLN A 529 -36.11 -8.30 -1.26
C GLN A 529 -36.82 -7.19 -0.47
N LEU A 530 -36.05 -6.42 0.32
CA LEU A 530 -36.54 -5.31 1.14
C LEU A 530 -36.22 -3.94 0.55
N THR A 531 -35.15 -3.83 -0.24
CA THR A 531 -34.74 -2.57 -0.88
C THR A 531 -34.60 -2.72 -2.38
N SER A 532 -34.83 -1.66 -3.14
CA SER A 532 -34.51 -1.55 -4.56
C SER A 532 -33.65 -0.31 -4.83
N ALA A 533 -32.47 -0.24 -4.21
CA ALA A 533 -31.65 0.97 -4.20
C ALA A 533 -31.14 1.37 -5.60
N GLN A 534 -31.10 2.68 -5.88
CA GLN A 534 -30.66 3.20 -7.18
C GLN A 534 -29.26 2.71 -7.62
N TYR A 535 -28.29 2.71 -6.69
CA TYR A 535 -26.90 2.34 -6.96
C TYR A 535 -26.46 1.08 -6.20
N GLY A 536 -26.93 0.91 -4.96
CA GLY A 536 -26.71 -0.27 -4.15
C GLY A 536 -26.98 -0.01 -2.67
N ALA A 537 -27.35 -1.04 -1.93
CA ALA A 537 -27.54 -1.02 -0.49
C ALA A 537 -26.65 -2.06 0.22
N ALA A 538 -26.20 -1.75 1.43
CA ALA A 538 -25.29 -2.59 2.22
C ALA A 538 -25.45 -2.38 3.73
N ASN A 539 -24.77 -3.22 4.52
CA ASN A 539 -24.60 -3.06 5.97
C ASN A 539 -25.93 -2.80 6.75
N PRO A 540 -26.92 -3.71 6.67
CA PRO A 540 -28.17 -3.52 7.39
C PRO A 540 -27.97 -3.67 8.90
N SER A 541 -28.79 -2.96 9.68
CA SER A 541 -28.98 -3.16 11.12
C SER A 541 -30.45 -3.01 11.47
N TYR A 542 -30.88 -3.66 12.54
CA TYR A 542 -32.27 -3.68 12.97
C TYR A 542 -32.47 -2.87 14.25
N ASP A 543 -33.45 -1.98 14.23
CA ASP A 543 -33.97 -1.31 15.42
C ASP A 543 -35.33 -1.90 15.79
N LYS A 544 -35.35 -2.62 16.92
CA LYS A 544 -36.53 -3.29 17.46
C LYS A 544 -37.57 -2.30 17.98
N GLU A 545 -37.16 -1.14 18.52
CA GLU A 545 -38.09 -0.21 19.16
C GLU A 545 -39.04 0.42 18.14
N THR A 546 -38.51 0.78 16.96
CA THR A 546 -39.31 1.35 15.86
C THR A 546 -39.63 0.35 14.76
N ASN A 547 -39.27 -0.92 14.95
CA ASN A 547 -39.42 -2.00 13.96
C ASN A 547 -38.92 -1.60 12.55
N SER A 548 -37.70 -1.07 12.50
CA SER A 548 -37.12 -0.46 11.30
C SER A 548 -35.72 -0.96 11.02
N ILE A 549 -35.33 -0.91 9.75
CA ILE A 549 -34.00 -1.29 9.28
C ILE A 549 -33.24 -0.02 8.91
N LEU A 550 -32.07 0.17 9.53
CA LEU A 550 -31.08 1.12 9.04
C LEU A 550 -30.17 0.38 8.06
N PHE A 551 -29.75 1.05 7.01
CA PHE A 551 -28.80 0.48 6.06
C PHE A 551 -28.01 1.58 5.38
N ASN A 552 -26.92 1.18 4.72
CA ASN A 552 -26.16 2.07 3.87
C ASN A 552 -26.69 2.09 2.45
N THR A 553 -27.03 3.27 1.94
CA THR A 553 -27.35 3.49 0.53
C THR A 553 -26.17 4.17 -0.17
N PHE A 554 -25.70 3.62 -1.29
CA PHE A 554 -24.57 4.21 -2.01
C PHE A 554 -25.01 5.41 -2.83
N GLN A 555 -24.24 6.49 -2.76
CA GLN A 555 -24.47 7.73 -3.52
C GLN A 555 -23.19 8.16 -4.24
N SER A 556 -23.29 9.17 -5.11
CA SER A 556 -22.14 9.67 -5.89
C SER A 556 -20.97 10.26 -5.06
N LYS A 557 -21.15 10.41 -3.74
CA LYS A 557 -20.16 10.88 -2.77
C LYS A 557 -19.80 9.84 -1.69
N GLY A 558 -20.24 8.59 -1.85
CA GLY A 558 -20.00 7.49 -0.92
C GLY A 558 -21.29 6.96 -0.29
N TYR A 559 -21.16 6.10 0.71
CA TYR A 559 -22.28 5.54 1.46
C TYR A 559 -22.89 6.56 2.43
N ASP A 560 -24.21 6.70 2.36
CA ASP A 560 -25.05 7.45 3.29
C ASP A 560 -25.94 6.48 4.10
N ILE A 561 -26.66 7.00 5.09
CA ILE A 561 -27.53 6.22 5.99
C ILE A 561 -28.99 6.45 5.60
N SER A 562 -29.73 5.36 5.40
CA SER A 562 -31.17 5.36 5.13
C SER A 562 -31.91 4.44 6.09
N LEU A 563 -33.24 4.62 6.16
CA LEU A 563 -34.14 3.90 7.05
C LEU A 563 -35.38 3.45 6.27
N ILE A 564 -35.81 2.21 6.49
CA ILE A 564 -37.10 1.68 6.05
C ILE A 564 -37.81 0.93 7.18
N PRO A 565 -39.14 0.86 7.21
CA PRO A 565 -39.85 -0.04 8.12
C PRO A 565 -39.64 -1.51 7.70
N LEU A 566 -39.50 -2.42 8.67
CA LEU A 566 -39.39 -3.87 8.38
C LEU A 566 -40.67 -4.40 7.71
N SER A 567 -41.83 -3.86 8.07
CA SER A 567 -43.14 -4.19 7.49
C SER A 567 -43.43 -3.48 6.16
N GLY A 568 -42.39 -2.94 5.51
CA GLY A 568 -42.51 -2.28 4.21
C GLY A 568 -42.84 -3.24 3.06
N PRO A 569 -42.99 -2.71 1.83
CA PRO A 569 -43.21 -3.53 0.64
C PRO A 569 -42.04 -4.50 0.42
N THR A 570 -42.34 -5.75 0.05
CA THR A 570 -41.33 -6.78 -0.21
C THR A 570 -41.60 -7.48 -1.54
N LEU A 571 -40.54 -7.84 -2.27
CA LEU A 571 -40.65 -8.63 -3.50
C LEU A 571 -40.17 -10.07 -3.25
N PRO A 572 -40.99 -11.11 -3.54
CA PRO A 572 -40.54 -12.50 -3.46
C PRO A 572 -39.38 -12.79 -4.40
N LEU A 573 -38.40 -13.58 -3.94
CA LEU A 573 -37.22 -13.93 -4.75
C LEU A 573 -37.59 -14.57 -6.11
N SER A 574 -38.67 -15.35 -6.16
CA SER A 574 -39.18 -15.98 -7.38
C SER A 574 -39.61 -15.00 -8.48
N THR A 575 -39.93 -13.75 -8.13
CA THR A 575 -40.31 -12.70 -9.08
C THR A 575 -39.12 -11.87 -9.58
N ILE A 576 -37.97 -12.00 -8.92
CA ILE A 576 -36.78 -11.20 -9.19
C ILE A 576 -35.97 -11.84 -10.32
N LYS A 577 -35.62 -11.03 -11.32
CA LYS A 577 -34.71 -11.43 -12.40
C LYS A 577 -33.36 -10.77 -12.19
N ASN A 578 -32.30 -11.56 -12.30
CA ASN A 578 -30.94 -11.03 -12.29
C ASN A 578 -30.67 -10.26 -13.60
N SER A 579 -30.48 -8.95 -13.50
CA SER A 579 -30.20 -8.05 -14.62
C SER A 579 -28.70 -7.75 -14.79
N PHE A 580 -27.82 -8.34 -13.97
CA PHE A 580 -26.40 -7.99 -13.89
C PHE A 580 -25.74 -7.99 -15.26
N ILE A 581 -24.97 -6.93 -15.54
CA ILE A 581 -24.22 -6.83 -16.79
C ILE A 581 -22.96 -7.67 -16.68
N ASN A 582 -23.06 -8.94 -17.07
CA ASN A 582 -21.90 -9.83 -17.14
C ASN A 582 -21.01 -9.46 -18.33
N TYR A 583 -20.16 -8.47 -18.10
CA TYR A 583 -19.28 -7.90 -19.13
C TYR A 583 -18.21 -8.89 -19.62
N ALA A 584 -17.85 -9.90 -18.82
CA ALA A 584 -16.89 -10.94 -19.21
C ALA A 584 -17.50 -12.13 -19.94
N GLN A 585 -18.83 -12.25 -20.04
CA GLN A 585 -19.51 -13.45 -20.57
C GLN A 585 -18.98 -13.94 -21.94
N PRO A 586 -18.71 -13.07 -22.94
CA PRO A 586 -18.17 -13.53 -24.21
C PRO A 586 -16.74 -14.08 -24.10
N ILE A 587 -15.96 -13.60 -23.12
CA ILE A 587 -14.56 -13.94 -22.88
C ILE A 587 -14.44 -15.31 -22.20
N ILE A 588 -15.39 -15.68 -21.35
CA ILE A 588 -15.42 -17.01 -20.70
C ILE A 588 -15.27 -18.09 -21.78
N LYS A 589 -16.14 -18.06 -22.81
CA LYS A 589 -16.10 -19.01 -23.93
C LYS A 589 -14.75 -19.04 -24.68
N GLN A 590 -14.00 -17.94 -24.66
CA GLN A 590 -12.71 -17.83 -25.35
C GLN A 590 -11.56 -18.46 -24.55
N GLU A 591 -11.54 -18.28 -23.23
CA GLU A 591 -10.44 -18.70 -22.35
C GLU A 591 -10.56 -20.18 -21.94
N SER A 592 -11.67 -20.59 -21.31
CA SER A 592 -11.98 -22.00 -20.96
C SER A 592 -13.40 -22.07 -20.37
N ASP A 593 -13.78 -23.21 -19.79
CA ASP A 593 -15.01 -23.28 -19.00
C ASP A 593 -14.76 -22.78 -17.56
N SER A 594 -15.74 -22.10 -16.97
CA SER A 594 -15.71 -21.60 -15.58
C SER A 594 -15.65 -22.73 -14.54
N SER A 595 -15.88 -23.98 -14.98
CA SER A 595 -15.87 -25.21 -14.18
C SER A 595 -14.49 -25.80 -13.87
N ILE A 596 -13.39 -25.15 -14.29
CA ILE A 596 -12.03 -25.70 -14.10
C ILE A 596 -11.68 -25.97 -12.62
N LEU A 597 -12.31 -25.26 -11.68
CA LEU A 597 -12.11 -25.47 -10.24
C LEU A 597 -13.05 -26.53 -9.63
N ASP A 598 -14.05 -27.02 -10.37
CA ASP A 598 -15.08 -27.94 -9.84
C ASP A 598 -14.49 -29.32 -9.53
N LYS A 599 -13.43 -29.71 -10.25
CA LYS A 599 -12.76 -31.00 -10.05
C LYS A 599 -11.25 -30.89 -10.23
N ILE A 600 -10.56 -30.55 -9.14
CA ILE A 600 -9.10 -30.50 -9.09
C ILE A 600 -8.57 -31.92 -8.76
N PRO A 601 -7.74 -32.52 -9.63
CA PRO A 601 -7.13 -33.82 -9.36
C PRO A 601 -6.29 -33.77 -8.09
N GLN A 602 -6.49 -34.75 -7.20
CA GLN A 602 -5.66 -34.89 -6.01
C GLN A 602 -4.44 -35.73 -6.34
N LYS A 603 -3.26 -35.11 -6.25
CA LYS A 603 -1.97 -35.78 -6.35
C LYS A 603 -1.18 -35.52 -5.07
N GLU A 604 -0.50 -36.54 -4.60
CA GLU A 604 0.48 -36.38 -3.53
C GLU A 604 1.82 -35.92 -4.11
N TYR A 605 2.42 -34.92 -3.48
CA TYR A 605 3.75 -34.44 -3.81
C TYR A 605 4.74 -34.75 -2.68
N PRO A 606 6.02 -35.05 -3.01
CA PRO A 606 7.03 -35.27 -2.00
C PRO A 606 7.29 -33.98 -1.22
N ILE A 607 7.11 -34.06 0.11
CA ILE A 607 7.36 -32.96 1.03
C ILE A 607 8.77 -33.08 1.63
N LYS A 608 9.52 -31.99 1.64
CA LYS A 608 10.85 -31.90 2.28
C LYS A 608 10.93 -30.69 3.18
N SER A 609 11.82 -30.72 4.17
CA SER A 609 12.16 -29.52 4.95
C SER A 609 12.93 -28.53 4.07
N TYR A 610 12.63 -27.23 4.21
CA TYR A 610 13.38 -26.14 3.58
C TYR A 610 14.33 -25.52 4.62
N LYS A 611 15.63 -25.83 4.48
CA LYS A 611 16.67 -25.27 5.34
C LYS A 611 17.20 -23.98 4.73
N GLU A 612 16.91 -22.84 5.36
CA GLU A 612 17.33 -21.51 4.88
C GLU A 612 18.86 -21.38 4.72
N ILE A 613 19.64 -22.01 5.60
CA ILE A 613 21.12 -21.96 5.53
C ILE A 613 21.66 -22.50 4.21
N ASN A 614 20.98 -23.48 3.61
CA ASN A 614 21.35 -24.06 2.31
C ASN A 614 20.90 -23.18 1.13
N ASN A 615 20.14 -22.11 1.39
CA ASN A 615 19.50 -21.26 0.40
C ASN A 615 19.72 -19.76 0.69
N LEU A 616 20.82 -19.43 1.38
CA LEU A 616 21.16 -18.05 1.74
C LEU A 616 21.41 -17.16 0.53
N PHE A 617 21.99 -17.72 -0.53
CA PHE A 617 22.31 -16.98 -1.74
C PHE A 617 21.41 -17.45 -2.88
N TYR A 618 20.64 -16.51 -3.41
CA TYR A 618 19.96 -16.62 -4.69
C TYR A 618 20.40 -15.44 -5.55
N PHE A 619 21.37 -15.64 -6.43
CA PHE A 619 21.91 -14.59 -7.30
C PHE A 619 20.95 -14.35 -8.46
N HIS A 620 20.33 -13.18 -8.48
CA HIS A 620 19.26 -12.89 -9.42
C HIS A 620 19.52 -11.71 -10.34
N SER A 621 20.45 -10.83 -10.01
CA SER A 621 20.62 -9.59 -10.77
C SER A 621 22.06 -9.13 -10.89
N LEU A 622 22.44 -8.78 -12.11
CA LEU A 622 23.63 -8.04 -12.46
C LEU A 622 23.18 -6.63 -12.84
N ALA A 623 23.39 -5.68 -11.95
CA ALA A 623 22.94 -4.30 -12.10
C ALA A 623 24.11 -3.38 -12.48
N PRO A 624 23.95 -2.42 -13.39
CA PRO A 624 24.95 -1.38 -13.59
C PRO A 624 25.06 -0.51 -12.35
N ILE A 625 26.27 -0.01 -12.08
CA ILE A 625 26.54 1.06 -11.12
C ILE A 625 26.83 2.33 -11.94
N LEU A 626 26.17 3.43 -11.59
CA LEU A 626 26.30 4.72 -12.28
C LEU A 626 26.35 5.84 -11.23
N GLU A 627 27.38 5.88 -10.41
CA GLU A 627 27.49 6.81 -9.27
C GLU A 627 28.16 8.13 -9.68
N ASP A 628 27.66 9.28 -9.20
CA ASP A 628 28.33 10.57 -9.42
C ASP A 628 29.73 10.54 -8.81
N ASN A 629 30.72 11.06 -9.54
CA ASN A 629 32.06 11.14 -9.00
C ASN A 629 32.17 12.30 -7.98
N GLU A 630 32.74 12.03 -6.80
CA GLU A 630 32.91 13.04 -5.75
C GLU A 630 33.87 14.18 -6.15
N PHE A 631 34.65 14.03 -7.22
CA PHE A 631 35.76 14.92 -7.57
C PHE A 631 35.58 15.68 -8.89
N ASN A 632 34.69 15.22 -9.79
CA ASN A 632 34.43 15.88 -11.07
C ASN A 632 33.01 15.55 -11.59
N ASN A 633 32.66 16.06 -12.77
CA ASN A 633 31.35 15.83 -13.40
C ASN A 633 31.26 14.49 -14.15
N ASP A 634 32.18 13.55 -13.94
CA ASP A 634 32.11 12.22 -14.55
C ASP A 634 31.28 11.25 -13.69
N LEU A 635 30.85 10.14 -14.29
CA LEU A 635 30.20 9.04 -13.58
C LEU A 635 31.20 7.92 -13.29
N ASN A 636 31.15 7.37 -12.09
CA ASN A 636 31.74 6.08 -11.76
C ASN A 636 30.85 4.98 -12.34
N ILE A 637 31.37 4.26 -13.34
CA ILE A 637 30.64 3.20 -14.03
C ILE A 637 31.13 1.84 -13.50
N GLY A 638 30.19 0.95 -13.21
CA GLY A 638 30.50 -0.36 -12.67
C GLY A 638 29.39 -1.38 -12.87
N ILE A 639 29.57 -2.54 -12.26
CA ILE A 639 28.62 -3.65 -12.26
C ILE A 639 28.53 -4.24 -10.84
N LYS A 640 27.32 -4.55 -10.42
CA LYS A 640 26.97 -5.10 -9.11
C LYS A 640 26.19 -6.40 -9.27
N LEU A 641 26.71 -7.49 -8.75
CA LEU A 641 26.01 -8.76 -8.60
C LEU A 641 25.22 -8.74 -7.29
N LYS A 642 23.92 -9.00 -7.36
CA LYS A 642 22.97 -8.95 -6.24
C LYS A 642 22.36 -10.31 -5.96
N SER A 643 22.19 -10.58 -4.68
CA SER A 643 21.55 -11.78 -4.18
C SER A 643 20.63 -11.47 -3.00
N ASN A 644 19.41 -11.98 -3.07
CA ASN A 644 18.42 -11.91 -1.99
C ASN A 644 17.80 -13.29 -1.87
N ASN A 645 17.77 -13.88 -0.68
CA ASN A 645 17.15 -15.19 -0.52
C ASN A 645 15.62 -15.12 -0.58
N GLN A 646 14.99 -16.27 -0.84
CA GLN A 646 13.54 -16.36 -1.03
C GLN A 646 12.72 -15.90 0.20
N LEU A 647 13.28 -15.94 1.41
CA LEU A 647 12.61 -15.52 2.65
C LEU A 647 12.98 -14.10 3.13
N ASN A 648 13.69 -13.30 2.32
CA ASN A 648 14.13 -11.92 2.64
C ASN A 648 14.96 -11.78 3.92
N THR A 649 15.66 -12.81 4.36
CA THR A 649 16.48 -12.78 5.58
C THR A 649 17.93 -12.41 5.32
N LEU A 650 18.45 -12.61 4.09
CA LEU A 650 19.80 -12.22 3.70
C LEU A 650 19.77 -11.41 2.40
N ASP A 651 20.36 -10.22 2.44
CA ASP A 651 20.75 -9.44 1.26
C ASP A 651 22.26 -9.49 1.12
N PHE A 652 22.75 -9.77 -0.08
CA PHE A 652 24.16 -9.76 -0.41
C PHE A 652 24.38 -9.05 -1.75
N PHE A 653 25.47 -8.28 -1.84
CA PHE A 653 25.96 -7.80 -3.12
C PHE A 653 27.49 -7.81 -3.16
N THR A 654 28.02 -7.92 -4.36
CA THR A 654 29.44 -7.67 -4.67
C THR A 654 29.53 -6.93 -6.01
N GLY A 655 30.55 -6.10 -6.20
CA GLY A 655 30.65 -5.31 -7.41
C GLY A 655 32.02 -4.69 -7.64
N TYR A 656 32.18 -4.21 -8.87
CA TYR A 656 33.34 -3.49 -9.34
C TYR A 656 32.87 -2.18 -9.98
N GLN A 657 33.55 -1.07 -9.71
CA GLN A 657 33.35 0.16 -10.45
C GLN A 657 34.70 0.82 -10.76
N PHE A 658 34.71 1.67 -11.78
CA PHE A 658 35.88 2.45 -12.14
C PHE A 658 35.68 3.92 -11.75
N ASN A 659 36.57 4.43 -10.91
CA ASN A 659 36.61 5.83 -10.55
C ASN A 659 37.28 6.63 -11.67
N TYR A 660 36.49 7.35 -12.47
CA TYR A 660 37.01 8.04 -13.66
C TYR A 660 37.89 9.24 -13.32
N ALA A 661 37.54 10.02 -12.29
CA ALA A 661 38.35 11.17 -11.87
C ALA A 661 39.76 10.75 -11.41
N LEU A 662 39.85 9.68 -10.63
CA LEU A 662 41.13 9.20 -10.10
C LEU A 662 41.77 8.08 -10.93
N ARG A 663 41.11 7.65 -12.02
CA ARG A 663 41.54 6.56 -12.91
C ARG A 663 41.88 5.27 -12.16
N LYS A 664 41.07 4.91 -11.16
CA LYS A 664 41.33 3.77 -10.27
C LYS A 664 40.12 2.85 -10.17
N SER A 665 40.37 1.55 -10.17
CA SER A 665 39.38 0.52 -9.88
C SER A 665 38.93 0.57 -8.42
N GLU A 666 37.66 0.25 -8.16
CA GLU A 666 37.06 0.17 -6.83
C GLU A 666 36.24 -1.12 -6.70
N TYR A 667 36.24 -1.72 -5.51
CA TYR A 667 35.57 -2.98 -5.22
C TYR A 667 34.61 -2.82 -4.05
N LEU A 668 33.43 -3.39 -4.18
CA LEU A 668 32.33 -3.21 -3.24
C LEU A 668 31.78 -4.58 -2.84
N ALA A 669 31.53 -4.79 -1.55
CA ALA A 669 30.76 -5.92 -1.08
C ALA A 669 29.90 -5.51 0.13
N GLY A 670 28.72 -6.08 0.25
CA GLY A 670 27.85 -5.83 1.39
C GLY A 670 26.94 -7.00 1.69
N LEU A 671 26.65 -7.18 2.97
CA LEU A 671 25.81 -8.23 3.50
C LEU A 671 24.90 -7.65 4.57
N LYS A 672 23.60 -7.92 4.50
CA LYS A 672 22.64 -7.59 5.57
C LYS A 672 21.89 -8.85 5.97
N TYR A 673 22.00 -9.23 7.23
CA TYR A 673 21.30 -10.38 7.79
C TYR A 673 20.23 -9.94 8.79
N ARG A 674 18.98 -10.26 8.47
CA ARG A 674 17.78 -9.77 9.17
C ARG A 674 16.92 -10.88 9.79
N ARG A 675 17.41 -12.13 9.83
CA ARG A 675 16.67 -13.24 10.44
C ARG A 675 16.45 -13.02 11.94
N PHE A 676 17.50 -12.60 12.64
CA PHE A 676 17.49 -12.43 14.09
C PHE A 676 17.34 -10.96 14.49
N TYR A 677 17.23 -10.75 15.79
CA TYR A 677 17.20 -9.44 16.42
C TYR A 677 18.41 -9.37 17.37
N PRO A 678 19.44 -8.53 17.09
CA PRO A 678 19.45 -7.40 16.15
C PRO A 678 19.66 -7.75 14.67
N GLU A 679 19.43 -6.78 13.79
CA GLU A 679 19.89 -6.79 12.40
C GLU A 679 21.40 -6.56 12.34
N LEU A 680 22.08 -7.31 11.46
CA LEU A 680 23.52 -7.23 11.26
C LEU A 680 23.83 -6.78 9.83
N GLY A 681 24.61 -5.72 9.70
CA GLY A 681 25.15 -5.22 8.43
C GLY A 681 26.66 -5.34 8.40
N LEU A 682 27.21 -5.83 7.29
CA LEU A 682 28.63 -5.81 6.98
C LEU A 682 28.81 -5.14 5.62
N LYS A 683 29.77 -4.22 5.52
CA LYS A 683 30.08 -3.52 4.28
C LYS A 683 31.59 -3.43 4.11
N TYR A 684 32.05 -3.72 2.90
CA TYR A 684 33.44 -3.57 2.50
C TYR A 684 33.52 -2.72 1.23
N ILE A 685 34.38 -1.71 1.26
CA ILE A 685 34.70 -0.88 0.11
C ILE A 685 36.20 -0.76 0.00
N ASN A 686 36.74 -1.06 -1.17
CA ASN A 686 38.09 -0.65 -1.55
C ASN A 686 37.96 0.47 -2.59
N ARG A 687 38.36 1.69 -2.22
CA ARG A 687 38.14 2.90 -3.05
C ARG A 687 39.34 3.81 -3.12
N ALA A 688 39.38 4.66 -4.15
CA ALA A 688 40.36 5.73 -4.26
C ALA A 688 39.85 6.99 -3.55
N ARG A 689 40.77 7.78 -2.98
CA ARG A 689 40.46 9.06 -2.32
C ARG A 689 41.47 10.11 -2.72
N LEU A 690 41.02 11.36 -2.74
CA LEU A 690 41.82 12.54 -2.98
C LEU A 690 41.52 13.58 -1.89
N ALA A 691 42.57 14.19 -1.37
CA ALA A 691 42.50 15.39 -0.54
C ALA A 691 43.62 16.34 -0.93
N TYR A 692 43.62 17.55 -0.38
CA TYR A 692 44.68 18.52 -0.58
C TYR A 692 45.35 18.82 0.77
N SER A 693 46.68 18.78 0.79
CA SER A 693 47.46 19.16 1.97
C SER A 693 48.17 20.48 1.69
N PRO A 694 48.03 21.50 2.56
CA PRO A 694 48.89 22.68 2.47
C PRO A 694 50.33 22.30 2.79
N GLN A 695 51.27 22.81 2.01
CA GLN A 695 52.71 22.75 2.28
C GLN A 695 53.29 24.14 2.11
N THR A 696 54.05 24.59 3.12
CA THR A 696 54.70 25.89 3.10
C THR A 696 56.19 25.71 2.85
N SER A 697 56.70 26.29 1.76
CA SER A 697 58.12 26.32 1.44
C SER A 697 58.52 27.74 1.05
N GLY A 698 59.57 28.29 1.69
CA GLY A 698 60.04 29.66 1.43
C GLY A 698 59.00 30.76 1.72
N GLY A 699 58.08 30.56 2.66
CA GLY A 699 57.03 31.53 3.02
C GLY A 699 55.78 31.50 2.12
N ILE A 700 55.77 30.69 1.05
CA ILE A 700 54.60 30.50 0.17
C ILE A 700 53.91 29.17 0.53
N THR A 701 52.60 29.22 0.78
CA THR A 701 51.80 28.01 1.04
C THR A 701 51.12 27.55 -0.25
N THR A 702 51.47 26.35 -0.71
CA THR A 702 50.86 25.71 -1.88
C THR A 702 50.02 24.52 -1.44
N LEU A 703 48.92 24.25 -2.16
CA LEU A 703 48.08 23.07 -1.92
C LEU A 703 48.55 21.93 -2.82
N ILE A 704 49.04 20.85 -2.21
CA ILE A 704 49.50 19.67 -2.93
C ILE A 704 48.43 18.58 -2.86
N PRO A 705 48.02 17.99 -4.00
CA PRO A 705 47.08 16.88 -4.00
C PRO A 705 47.71 15.64 -3.38
N VAL A 706 46.99 15.01 -2.45
CA VAL A 706 47.33 13.76 -1.78
C VAL A 706 46.30 12.73 -2.21
N ASN A 707 46.70 11.70 -2.94
CA ASN A 707 45.81 10.59 -3.32
C ASN A 707 46.24 9.29 -2.63
N TRP A 708 45.27 8.44 -2.32
CA TRP A 708 45.51 7.12 -1.72
C TRP A 708 44.37 6.15 -2.08
N ARG A 709 44.57 4.88 -1.74
CA ARG A 709 43.51 3.86 -1.71
C ARG A 709 43.16 3.53 -0.27
N GLU A 710 41.90 3.25 0.01
CA GLU A 710 41.49 2.79 1.34
C GLU A 710 40.64 1.52 1.27
N ASN A 711 40.99 0.57 2.13
CA ASN A 711 40.14 -0.55 2.54
C ASN A 711 39.26 -0.06 3.69
N PHE A 712 37.96 -0.01 3.48
CA PHE A 712 36.97 0.39 4.45
C PHE A 712 36.06 -0.80 4.76
N ALA A 713 36.15 -1.34 5.97
CA ALA A 713 35.24 -2.38 6.47
C ALA A 713 34.36 -1.80 7.58
N GLU A 714 33.06 -2.03 7.52
CA GLU A 714 32.07 -1.48 8.45
C GLU A 714 31.13 -2.58 8.93
N MET A 715 30.80 -2.52 10.22
CA MET A 715 29.80 -3.34 10.86
C MET A 715 28.72 -2.44 11.47
N GLU A 716 27.47 -2.76 11.17
CA GLU A 716 26.29 -2.10 11.72
C GLU A 716 25.46 -3.12 12.52
N VAL A 717 25.05 -2.72 13.72
CA VAL A 717 24.06 -3.45 14.53
C VAL A 717 22.86 -2.52 14.71
N ARG A 718 21.67 -3.00 14.32
CA ARG A 718 20.43 -2.20 14.38
C ARG A 718 19.30 -2.95 15.07
N ILE A 719 18.56 -2.23 15.90
CA ILE A 719 17.42 -2.70 16.69
C ILE A 719 16.23 -1.79 16.35
N PRO A 720 15.47 -2.07 15.29
CA PRO A 720 14.29 -1.30 14.94
C PRO A 720 13.03 -1.90 15.59
N VAL A 721 12.18 -1.04 16.16
CA VAL A 721 10.88 -1.39 16.75
C VAL A 721 9.81 -0.48 16.17
N VAL A 722 8.70 -1.06 15.71
CA VAL A 722 7.52 -0.33 15.24
C VAL A 722 6.30 -0.85 15.97
N ALA A 723 5.40 0.02 16.42
CA ALA A 723 4.14 -0.38 17.03
C ALA A 723 3.04 0.59 16.61
N ASN A 724 1.81 0.10 16.53
CA ASN A 724 0.65 0.94 16.23
C ASN A 724 -0.46 0.70 17.26
N ARG A 725 -1.22 1.75 17.56
CA ARG A 725 -2.35 1.73 18.50
C ARG A 725 -3.34 2.81 18.10
N LEU A 726 -4.61 2.43 17.90
CA LEU A 726 -5.61 3.32 17.31
C LEU A 726 -5.03 3.95 16.03
N ASN A 727 -5.33 5.23 15.78
CA ASN A 727 -4.80 6.00 14.66
C ASN A 727 -3.35 6.51 14.87
N LYS A 728 -2.53 5.86 15.70
CA LYS A 728 -1.16 6.31 16.04
C LYS A 728 -0.13 5.24 15.71
N THR A 729 1.00 5.68 15.17
CA THR A 729 2.18 4.84 14.89
C THR A 729 3.36 5.35 15.68
N TYR A 730 4.06 4.42 16.31
CA TYR A 730 5.28 4.62 17.08
C TYR A 730 6.41 3.86 16.38
N ALA A 731 7.54 4.51 16.12
CA ALA A 731 8.75 3.81 15.75
C ALA A 731 9.90 4.26 16.65
N MET A 732 10.73 3.33 17.06
CA MET A 732 11.93 3.62 17.81
C MET A 732 13.03 2.69 17.37
N GLY A 733 14.27 3.08 17.58
CA GLY A 733 15.37 2.17 17.36
C GLY A 733 16.69 2.72 17.82
N VAL A 734 17.60 1.78 18.05
CA VAL A 734 19.00 2.06 18.32
C VAL A 734 19.86 1.40 17.27
N SER A 735 20.91 2.09 16.86
CA SER A 735 21.97 1.48 16.07
C SER A 735 23.34 1.86 16.60
N ALA A 736 24.27 0.91 16.46
CA ALA A 736 25.69 1.10 16.71
C ALA A 736 26.44 0.69 15.43
N LEU A 737 27.35 1.54 15.01
CA LEU A 737 28.17 1.33 13.83
C LEU A 737 29.63 1.55 14.17
N SER A 738 30.49 0.69 13.66
CA SER A 738 31.93 0.87 13.71
C SER A 738 32.60 0.41 12.44
N SER A 739 33.76 0.99 12.13
CA SER A 739 34.49 0.69 10.92
C SER A 739 35.99 0.57 11.15
N TYR A 740 36.69 0.03 10.18
CA TYR A 740 38.15 0.01 10.14
C TYR A 740 38.58 0.46 8.76
N THR A 741 39.35 1.55 8.72
CA THR A 741 39.89 2.12 7.49
C THR A 741 41.40 1.91 7.46
N SER A 742 41.91 1.26 6.42
CA SER A 742 43.35 1.14 6.16
C SER A 742 43.69 1.81 4.82
N ARG A 743 44.59 2.78 4.85
CA ARG A 743 45.01 3.57 3.69
C ARG A 743 46.37 3.08 3.18
N TYR A 744 46.53 3.03 1.86
CA TYR A 744 47.74 2.54 1.18
C TYR A 744 47.89 3.21 -0.19
N GLU A 745 49.02 2.99 -0.88
CA GLU A 745 49.36 3.68 -2.13
C GLU A 745 49.23 5.21 -2.02
N VAL A 746 49.78 5.78 -0.94
CA VAL A 746 49.69 7.22 -0.66
C VAL A 746 50.73 7.96 -1.49
N SER A 747 50.30 8.86 -2.37
CA SER A 747 51.17 9.81 -3.07
C SER A 747 51.21 11.16 -2.34
N ASN A 748 52.32 11.89 -2.47
CA ASN A 748 52.53 13.20 -1.82
C ASN A 748 52.22 13.18 -0.31
N ARG A 749 52.64 12.10 0.36
CA ARG A 749 52.29 11.81 1.76
C ARG A 749 52.61 13.00 2.68
N PRO A 750 51.62 13.57 3.38
CA PRO A 750 51.87 14.63 4.34
C PRO A 750 52.45 14.08 5.66
N PRO A 751 53.20 14.88 6.44
CA PRO A 751 53.86 14.42 7.66
C PRO A 751 52.93 13.83 8.74
N ARG A 752 51.67 14.28 8.81
CA ARG A 752 50.65 13.81 9.77
C ARG A 752 49.53 13.01 9.09
N PHE A 753 49.87 12.19 8.11
CA PHE A 753 48.90 11.33 7.44
C PHE A 753 48.48 10.15 8.33
N ALA A 754 47.18 10.01 8.58
CA ALA A 754 46.65 8.86 9.30
C ALA A 754 46.49 7.67 8.35
N ASP A 755 47.41 6.70 8.40
CA ASP A 755 47.35 5.47 7.59
C ASP A 755 46.18 4.55 7.99
N LYS A 756 45.72 4.65 9.23
CA LYS A 756 44.63 3.84 9.77
C LYS A 756 43.66 4.73 10.54
N ILE A 757 42.37 4.46 10.40
CA ILE A 757 41.33 4.98 11.31
C ILE A 757 40.70 3.76 11.96
N ARG A 758 40.86 3.65 13.28
CA ARG A 758 40.49 2.45 14.02
C ARG A 758 39.19 2.66 14.78
N PHE A 759 38.16 1.94 14.36
CA PHE A 759 36.93 1.76 15.12
C PHE A 759 36.30 3.09 15.58
N PRO A 760 35.99 4.04 14.67
CA PRO A 760 35.07 5.11 15.03
C PRO A 760 33.80 4.47 15.57
N LEU A 761 33.23 5.05 16.62
CA LEU A 761 31.98 4.58 17.20
C LEU A 761 30.90 5.60 16.86
N GLN A 762 29.87 5.14 16.16
CA GLN A 762 28.67 5.91 15.91
C GLN A 762 27.49 5.24 16.58
N TYR A 763 26.75 6.01 17.37
CA TYR A 763 25.51 5.61 18.01
C TYR A 763 24.38 6.47 17.48
N GLN A 764 23.22 5.86 17.26
CA GLN A 764 22.01 6.57 16.88
C GLN A 764 20.84 6.04 17.69
N PHE A 765 20.02 6.96 18.20
CA PHE A 765 18.71 6.69 18.76
C PHE A 765 17.69 7.51 17.99
N TYR A 766 16.62 6.87 17.54
CA TYR A 766 15.48 7.58 16.99
C TYR A 766 14.18 7.17 17.68
N PHE A 767 13.26 8.13 17.74
CA PHE A 767 11.89 7.95 18.21
C PHE A 767 10.96 8.76 17.30
N SER A 768 9.87 8.15 16.88
CA SER A 768 8.77 8.78 16.20
C SER A 768 7.44 8.37 16.79
N HIS A 769 6.53 9.33 16.93
CA HIS A 769 5.14 9.13 17.28
C HIS A 769 4.32 10.02 16.36
N ASN A 770 3.54 9.43 15.46
CA ASN A 770 2.77 10.17 14.47
C ASN A 770 1.33 9.64 14.41
N THR A 771 0.37 10.56 14.31
CA THR A 771 -1.01 10.20 13.95
C THR A 771 -1.09 9.84 12.47
N GLN A 772 -1.98 8.91 12.13
CA GLN A 772 -2.35 8.58 10.77
C GLN A 772 -2.80 9.83 10.00
N ARG A 773 -2.49 9.85 8.70
CA ARG A 773 -2.90 10.89 7.76
C ARG A 773 -4.15 10.45 6.99
N SER A 774 -5.05 11.38 6.74
CA SER A 774 -6.06 11.27 5.68
C SER A 774 -5.39 11.43 4.31
N LEU A 775 -6.12 11.16 3.22
CA LEU A 775 -5.59 11.27 1.87
C LEU A 775 -5.14 12.70 1.55
N ARG A 776 -5.85 13.72 2.08
CA ARG A 776 -5.56 15.14 1.85
C ARG A 776 -4.52 15.76 2.79
N ASP A 777 -4.18 15.11 3.90
CA ASP A 777 -3.18 15.62 4.85
C ASP A 777 -1.77 15.69 4.23
N LEU A 778 -1.08 16.82 4.42
CA LEU A 778 0.32 17.00 3.99
C LEU A 778 1.33 16.52 5.02
N ALA A 779 0.94 16.51 6.29
CA ALA A 779 1.73 16.02 7.42
C ALA A 779 0.81 15.35 8.45
N PRO A 780 1.35 14.54 9.39
CA PRO A 780 0.58 14.08 10.53
C PRO A 780 -0.07 15.25 11.26
N ARG A 781 -1.34 15.13 11.67
CA ARG A 781 -1.99 16.18 12.46
C ARG A 781 -1.31 16.38 13.81
N TRP A 782 -0.80 15.31 14.40
CA TRP A 782 0.10 15.36 15.54
C TRP A 782 1.29 14.45 15.28
N GLY A 783 2.49 14.95 15.54
CA GLY A 783 3.72 14.20 15.31
C GLY A 783 4.88 14.68 16.16
N GLN A 784 5.72 13.74 16.59
CA GLN A 784 6.94 13.98 17.36
C GLN A 784 8.01 13.05 16.78
N ASN A 785 9.03 13.62 16.16
CA ASN A 785 10.13 12.85 15.57
C ASN A 785 11.44 13.39 16.15
N ILE A 786 12.25 12.51 16.73
CA ILE A 786 13.49 12.83 17.41
C ILE A 786 14.55 11.85 16.90
N ASN A 787 15.71 12.39 16.50
CA ASN A 787 16.88 11.61 16.11
C ASN A 787 18.09 12.20 16.82
N ILE A 788 18.74 11.38 17.65
CA ILE A 788 19.97 11.72 18.36
C ILE A 788 21.06 10.82 17.81
N SER A 789 22.20 11.40 17.44
CA SER A 789 23.37 10.59 17.09
C SER A 789 24.65 11.16 17.67
N TYR A 790 25.53 10.27 18.09
CA TYR A 790 26.83 10.61 18.65
C TYR A 790 27.91 9.81 17.91
N GLN A 791 28.96 10.50 17.47
CA GLN A 791 30.07 9.89 16.77
C GLN A 791 31.38 10.31 17.44
N SER A 792 32.28 9.36 17.67
CA SER A 792 33.58 9.62 18.32
C SER A 792 34.68 8.66 17.83
N LEU A 793 35.93 8.99 18.15
CA LEU A 793 37.12 8.22 17.81
C LEU A 793 37.89 7.73 19.06
N PRO A 794 37.28 6.93 19.94
CA PRO A 794 37.89 6.59 21.23
C PRO A 794 39.11 5.66 21.14
N PHE A 795 39.26 4.95 20.02
CA PHE A 795 40.34 3.95 19.83
C PHE A 795 41.46 4.43 18.89
N ASP A 796 41.38 5.67 18.38
CA ASP A 796 42.43 6.27 17.58
C ASP A 796 43.38 7.08 18.47
N LYS A 797 44.69 6.90 18.30
CA LYS A 797 45.71 7.58 19.12
C LYS A 797 46.13 8.93 18.53
N ASN A 798 45.89 9.13 17.23
CA ASN A 798 46.42 10.27 16.48
C ASN A 798 45.33 11.24 16.04
N LEU A 799 44.08 10.77 15.94
CA LEU A 799 42.92 11.57 15.61
C LEU A 799 42.00 11.70 16.83
N SER A 800 41.52 12.91 17.08
CA SER A 800 40.50 13.19 18.10
C SER A 800 39.34 13.94 17.47
N GLY A 801 38.18 13.87 18.09
CA GLY A 801 36.98 14.56 17.65
C GLY A 801 35.72 13.79 18.00
N ASP A 802 34.69 14.54 18.28
CA ASP A 802 33.34 14.04 18.54
C ASP A 802 32.30 14.90 17.82
N VAL A 803 31.16 14.28 17.52
CA VAL A 803 29.99 14.95 16.94
C VAL A 803 28.76 14.47 17.67
N LEU A 804 28.09 15.37 18.37
CA LEU A 804 26.74 15.17 18.89
C LEU A 804 25.73 15.89 17.99
N ARG A 805 24.69 15.17 17.58
CA ARG A 805 23.62 15.68 16.71
C ARG A 805 22.27 15.39 17.35
N LEU A 806 21.40 16.39 17.34
CA LEU A 806 19.99 16.29 17.65
C LEU A 806 19.20 16.87 16.46
N GLN A 807 18.28 16.09 15.93
CA GLN A 807 17.32 16.54 14.92
C GLN A 807 15.92 16.25 15.44
N THR A 808 15.05 17.26 15.37
CA THR A 808 13.66 17.11 15.81
C THR A 808 12.70 17.62 14.74
N SER A 809 11.50 17.04 14.69
CA SER A 809 10.40 17.53 13.85
C SER A 809 9.07 17.25 14.55
N PHE A 810 8.39 18.33 14.92
CA PHE A 810 7.10 18.32 15.60
C PHE A 810 6.02 18.79 14.64
N PHE A 811 4.87 18.12 14.66
CA PHE A 811 3.71 18.46 13.85
C PHE A 811 2.50 18.75 14.74
N THR A 812 1.78 19.82 14.42
CA THR A 812 0.50 20.17 15.05
C THR A 812 -0.54 20.56 14.01
N PRO A 813 -1.84 20.54 14.35
CA PRO A 813 -2.87 21.04 13.44
C PRO A 813 -2.68 22.52 13.12
N GLY A 814 -2.96 22.91 11.87
CA GLY A 814 -3.01 24.32 11.45
C GLY A 814 -4.40 24.95 11.64
N LEU A 815 -4.62 26.12 11.03
CA LEU A 815 -5.84 26.92 11.22
C LEU A 815 -7.08 26.37 10.50
N ALA A 816 -6.92 25.50 9.49
CA ALA A 816 -8.02 24.90 8.75
C ALA A 816 -7.84 23.38 8.57
N THR A 817 -8.88 22.72 8.05
CA THR A 817 -8.85 21.27 7.78
C THR A 817 -7.68 20.91 6.86
N ASN A 818 -6.95 19.85 7.22
CA ASN A 818 -5.75 19.37 6.52
C ASN A 818 -4.54 20.34 6.51
N HIS A 819 -4.62 21.50 7.15
CA HIS A 819 -3.45 22.36 7.39
C HIS A 819 -2.61 21.79 8.54
N SER A 820 -1.29 21.99 8.47
CA SER A 820 -0.37 21.54 9.51
C SER A 820 0.76 22.53 9.72
N ILE A 821 1.17 22.67 10.98
CA ILE A 821 2.40 23.38 11.36
C ILE A 821 3.47 22.33 11.59
N GLN A 822 4.66 22.54 11.02
CA GLN A 822 5.88 21.83 11.37
C GLN A 822 6.83 22.78 12.10
N ALA A 823 7.41 22.32 13.20
CA ALA A 823 8.50 23.00 13.89
C ALA A 823 9.65 22.03 14.11
N SER A 824 10.86 22.44 13.77
CA SER A 824 12.04 21.57 13.82
C SER A 824 13.19 22.31 14.50
N PHE A 825 13.64 21.82 15.66
CA PHE A 825 14.87 22.29 16.31
C PHE A 825 15.98 21.28 16.10
N ASN A 826 17.08 21.73 15.50
CA ASN A 826 18.25 20.90 15.23
C ASN A 826 19.46 21.49 15.91
N TYR A 827 20.31 20.64 16.48
CA TYR A 827 21.52 21.04 17.19
C TYR A 827 22.68 20.13 16.81
N GLN A 828 23.85 20.72 16.63
CA GLN A 828 25.10 19.99 16.50
C GLN A 828 26.21 20.61 17.36
N ASN A 829 27.02 19.73 17.94
CA ASN A 829 28.30 20.10 18.55
C ASN A 829 29.39 19.24 17.92
N THR A 830 30.42 19.89 17.38
CA THR A 830 31.50 19.23 16.65
C THR A 830 32.86 19.62 17.24
N SER A 831 33.79 18.68 17.28
CA SER A 831 35.15 18.90 17.77
C SER A 831 36.19 18.15 16.94
N GLY A 832 37.48 18.51 17.10
CA GLY A 832 38.61 17.82 16.48
C GLY A 832 38.48 17.74 14.96
N ILE A 833 38.65 16.53 14.40
CA ILE A 833 38.60 16.34 12.94
C ILE A 833 37.22 16.61 12.31
N TYR A 834 36.17 16.73 13.13
CA TYR A 834 34.80 16.97 12.67
C TYR A 834 34.36 18.43 12.78
N GLN A 835 35.25 19.34 13.20
CA GLN A 835 34.91 20.74 13.51
C GLN A 835 34.19 21.49 12.37
N PHE A 836 34.44 21.10 11.11
CA PHE A 836 33.83 21.72 9.91
C PHE A 836 32.65 20.94 9.33
N ASN A 837 32.23 19.84 9.97
CA ASN A 837 31.06 19.09 9.52
C ASN A 837 29.77 19.91 9.74
N ASN A 838 28.83 19.74 8.82
CA ASN A 838 27.47 20.24 8.96
C ASN A 838 26.48 19.12 8.69
N ASP A 839 25.99 18.54 9.76
CA ASP A 839 25.16 17.33 9.75
C ASP A 839 23.71 17.62 10.19
N ILE A 840 23.35 18.90 10.31
CA ILE A 840 21.97 19.35 10.55
C ILE A 840 21.42 20.14 9.36
N PRO A 841 20.09 20.16 9.15
CA PRO A 841 19.45 20.96 8.11
C PRO A 841 19.81 22.44 8.24
N ARG A 842 20.20 23.06 7.12
CA ARG A 842 20.45 24.50 7.01
C ARG A 842 19.19 25.25 6.65
N VAL A 843 19.20 26.56 6.89
CA VAL A 843 18.13 27.47 6.49
C VAL A 843 18.02 27.57 4.96
N SER A 844 16.84 27.90 4.46
CA SER A 844 16.59 28.05 3.02
C SER A 844 17.49 29.13 2.40
N GLY A 845 18.07 28.89 1.23
CA GLY A 845 18.97 29.85 0.57
C GLY A 845 20.33 30.05 1.25
N TYR A 846 20.77 29.12 2.12
CA TYR A 846 22.01 29.24 2.90
C TYR A 846 23.28 29.52 2.06
N THR A 847 23.31 29.15 0.78
CA THR A 847 24.43 29.42 -0.14
C THR A 847 24.66 30.90 -0.37
N HIS A 848 23.63 31.72 -0.15
CA HIS A 848 23.68 33.18 -0.26
C HIS A 848 23.90 33.87 1.09
N LEU A 849 23.92 33.11 2.19
CA LEU A 849 24.29 33.61 3.52
C LEU A 849 25.80 33.59 3.68
N ARG A 850 26.31 34.46 4.57
CA ARG A 850 27.72 34.41 4.95
C ARG A 850 28.02 33.08 5.62
N THR A 851 29.13 32.45 5.23
CA THR A 851 29.59 31.19 5.82
C THR A 851 29.81 31.35 7.32
N GLN A 852 29.03 30.65 8.13
CA GLN A 852 29.17 30.57 9.57
C GLN A 852 29.16 29.12 10.05
N PHE A 853 29.72 28.88 11.22
CA PHE A 853 29.55 27.62 11.92
C PHE A 853 28.12 27.50 12.42
N VAL A 854 27.37 26.56 11.86
CA VAL A 854 25.99 26.29 12.26
C VAL A 854 26.03 25.38 13.50
N ARG A 855 25.54 25.88 14.63
CA ARG A 855 25.40 25.15 15.90
C ARG A 855 23.98 24.64 16.09
N ASN A 856 23.00 25.42 15.66
CA ASN A 856 21.60 25.02 15.70
C ASN A 856 20.78 25.71 14.61
N THR A 857 19.66 25.09 14.27
CA THR A 857 18.62 25.68 13.43
C THR A 857 17.25 25.49 14.07
N LEU A 858 16.37 26.46 13.88
CA LEU A 858 14.96 26.37 14.24
C LEU A 858 14.14 26.71 12.99
N LEU A 859 13.44 25.72 12.45
CA LEU A 859 12.73 25.80 11.18
C LEU A 859 11.23 25.68 11.43
N PHE A 860 10.45 26.60 10.87
CA PHE A 860 8.98 26.58 10.94
C PHE A 860 8.39 26.52 9.54
N ASP A 861 7.44 25.61 9.32
CA ASP A 861 6.67 25.50 8.09
C ASP A 861 5.17 25.46 8.39
N TYR A 862 4.38 26.23 7.65
CA TYR A 862 2.93 26.16 7.63
C TYR A 862 2.47 25.60 6.28
N ARG A 863 1.99 24.36 6.30
CA ARG A 863 1.59 23.61 5.10
C ARG A 863 0.10 23.64 4.89
N LEU A 864 -0.31 23.97 3.66
CA LEU A 864 -1.71 24.13 3.28
C LEU A 864 -2.02 23.47 1.93
N PRO A 865 -2.93 22.48 1.88
CA PRO A 865 -3.58 22.10 0.62
C PRO A 865 -4.40 23.29 0.09
N LEU A 866 -4.24 23.63 -1.18
CA LEU A 866 -4.94 24.76 -1.80
C LEU A 866 -6.11 24.28 -2.65
N PHE A 867 -5.82 23.49 -3.70
CA PHE A 867 -6.83 23.09 -4.69
C PHE A 867 -6.59 21.66 -5.20
N TYR A 868 -7.65 21.02 -5.67
CA TYR A 868 -7.63 19.70 -6.29
C TYR A 868 -8.20 19.80 -7.72
N PRO A 869 -7.40 20.31 -8.68
CA PRO A 869 -7.92 20.71 -9.99
C PRO A 869 -8.26 19.52 -10.90
N ASP A 870 -7.66 18.35 -10.69
CA ASP A 870 -7.72 17.21 -11.60
C ASP A 870 -7.45 17.62 -13.07
N ALA A 871 -6.46 18.49 -13.27
CA ALA A 871 -6.19 19.12 -14.56
C ALA A 871 -5.25 18.27 -15.43
N GLU A 872 -5.58 18.10 -16.71
CA GLU A 872 -4.75 17.38 -17.68
C GLU A 872 -4.03 18.34 -18.62
N ILE A 873 -2.70 18.26 -18.65
CA ILE A 873 -1.87 18.87 -19.71
C ILE A 873 -1.66 17.80 -20.77
N ALA A 874 -2.66 17.61 -21.63
CA ALA A 874 -2.70 16.61 -22.69
C ALA A 874 -2.31 15.19 -22.23
N THR A 875 -1.20 14.64 -22.74
CA THR A 875 -0.65 13.34 -22.29
C THR A 875 0.53 13.51 -21.34
N LEU A 876 1.00 14.74 -21.12
CA LEU A 876 2.25 15.04 -20.43
C LEU A 876 2.11 15.00 -18.91
N ALA A 877 1.06 15.61 -18.36
CA ALA A 877 0.89 15.69 -16.90
C ALA A 877 -0.60 15.66 -16.48
N TYR A 878 -0.86 15.05 -15.33
CA TYR A 878 -2.15 15.08 -14.64
C TYR A 878 -1.95 15.64 -13.23
N ILE A 879 -2.44 16.86 -12.98
CA ILE A 879 -2.24 17.61 -11.73
C ILE A 879 -3.39 17.29 -10.77
N LYS A 880 -3.07 16.58 -9.69
CA LYS A 880 -4.05 16.12 -8.68
C LYS A 880 -4.25 17.14 -7.58
N ARG A 881 -3.19 17.83 -7.16
CA ARG A 881 -3.21 18.74 -6.01
C ARG A 881 -2.25 19.90 -6.19
N LEU A 882 -2.71 21.10 -5.87
CA LEU A 882 -1.88 22.28 -5.63
C LEU A 882 -1.80 22.51 -4.12
N ARG A 883 -0.61 22.75 -3.59
CA ARG A 883 -0.38 23.02 -2.17
C ARG A 883 0.60 24.17 -1.99
N GLY A 884 0.46 24.87 -0.87
CA GLY A 884 1.36 25.94 -0.44
C GLY A 884 2.13 25.55 0.82
N ASP A 885 3.25 26.22 1.02
CA ASP A 885 4.03 26.22 2.24
C ASP A 885 4.44 27.67 2.56
N ILE A 886 4.41 28.06 3.83
CA ILE A 886 4.95 29.33 4.33
C ILE A 886 5.97 28.99 5.40
N PHE A 887 7.21 29.45 5.25
CA PHE A 887 8.30 29.05 6.13
C PHE A 887 9.04 30.25 6.74
N ALA A 888 9.63 30.02 7.91
CA ALA A 888 10.55 30.93 8.58
C ALA A 888 11.66 30.13 9.26
N ASP A 889 12.90 30.38 8.82
CA ASP A 889 14.08 29.62 9.23
C ASP A 889 15.02 30.49 10.04
N PHE A 890 15.44 29.98 11.19
CA PHE A 890 16.36 30.63 12.11
C PHE A 890 17.66 29.83 12.18
N GLU A 891 18.79 30.53 12.20
CA GLU A 891 20.13 29.95 12.31
C GLU A 891 20.81 30.47 13.58
N ASN A 892 21.50 29.59 14.31
CA ASN A 892 22.31 29.94 15.48
C ASN A 892 21.54 30.74 16.56
N VAL A 893 20.34 30.26 16.89
CA VAL A 893 19.49 30.77 17.98
C VAL A 893 20.23 30.64 19.31
N GLY A 894 20.23 31.70 20.13
CA GLY A 894 20.64 31.63 21.53
C GLY A 894 22.11 31.91 21.90
N LYS A 895 22.90 32.65 21.11
CA LYS A 895 24.25 33.07 21.52
C LYS A 895 24.60 34.45 20.95
N GLY A 896 24.27 35.54 21.66
CA GLY A 896 24.56 36.92 21.23
C GLY A 896 23.90 37.36 19.92
N ASN A 897 23.04 36.52 19.34
CA ASN A 897 22.31 36.77 18.09
C ASN A 897 20.88 37.20 18.39
N PRO A 898 20.33 38.21 17.69
CA PRO A 898 18.93 38.58 17.81
C PRO A 898 18.03 37.44 17.31
N PHE A 899 16.89 37.23 17.97
CA PHE A 899 15.88 36.26 17.54
C PHE A 899 15.11 36.78 16.33
N ARG A 900 15.66 36.58 15.14
CA ARG A 900 15.08 36.96 13.86
C ARG A 900 15.33 35.85 12.83
N PRO A 901 14.40 35.63 11.88
CA PRO A 901 14.61 34.62 10.85
C PRO A 901 15.79 35.02 9.97
N ALA A 902 16.65 34.07 9.64
CA ALA A 902 17.72 34.22 8.66
C ALA A 902 17.14 34.24 7.24
N SER A 903 16.12 33.40 6.99
CA SER A 903 15.34 33.38 5.76
C SER A 903 13.87 33.09 6.05
N TYR A 904 12.97 33.61 5.22
CA TYR A 904 11.55 33.32 5.28
C TYR A 904 10.93 33.45 3.89
N GLY A 905 9.75 32.90 3.69
CA GLY A 905 9.12 32.99 2.38
C GLY A 905 7.96 32.02 2.21
N PHE A 906 7.69 31.66 0.97
CA PHE A 906 6.62 30.74 0.63
C PHE A 906 7.00 29.86 -0.56
N GLU A 907 6.34 28.71 -0.64
CA GLU A 907 6.50 27.72 -1.71
C GLU A 907 5.14 27.34 -2.28
N LEU A 908 5.07 27.18 -3.60
CA LEU A 908 3.92 26.60 -4.29
C LEU A 908 4.35 25.29 -4.94
N ASN A 909 3.52 24.27 -4.78
CA ASN A 909 3.79 22.90 -5.21
C ASN A 909 2.60 22.36 -6.01
N ALA A 910 2.89 21.62 -7.08
CA ALA A 910 1.91 20.86 -7.85
C ALA A 910 2.26 19.36 -7.84
N ASP A 911 1.42 18.56 -7.17
CA ASP A 911 1.51 17.10 -7.18
C ASP A 911 0.83 16.57 -8.46
N MET A 912 1.59 15.84 -9.27
CA MET A 912 1.16 15.39 -10.59
C MET A 912 1.76 14.05 -11.01
N ASN A 913 1.03 13.36 -11.88
CA ASN A 913 1.53 12.19 -12.58
C ASN A 913 2.03 12.63 -13.96
N ILE A 914 3.28 12.30 -14.31
CA ILE A 914 3.90 12.66 -15.58
C ILE A 914 3.88 11.48 -16.55
N LEU A 915 3.65 11.76 -17.83
CA LEU A 915 3.51 10.79 -18.93
C LEU A 915 2.47 9.68 -18.65
N ARG A 916 1.54 9.94 -17.72
CA ARG A 916 0.52 9.00 -17.21
C ARG A 916 1.12 7.75 -16.54
N PHE A 917 2.33 7.87 -15.98
CA PHE A 917 2.83 6.87 -15.04
C PHE A 917 2.02 6.94 -13.74
N TYR A 918 1.60 5.78 -13.24
CA TYR A 918 0.87 5.67 -11.97
C TYR A 918 1.77 6.05 -10.80
N LEU A 919 3.02 5.59 -10.85
CA LEU A 919 4.10 5.97 -9.93
C LEU A 919 5.39 6.21 -10.75
N PRO A 920 6.28 7.10 -10.31
CA PRO A 920 6.15 7.94 -9.11
C PRO A 920 5.17 9.11 -9.29
N ASP A 921 4.70 9.65 -8.15
CA ASP A 921 4.03 10.94 -8.08
C ASP A 921 5.09 12.06 -8.05
N PHE A 922 5.05 12.96 -9.03
CA PHE A 922 5.97 14.07 -9.16
C PHE A 922 5.44 15.32 -8.45
N ALA A 923 6.34 16.12 -7.89
CA ALA A 923 6.05 17.42 -7.32
C ALA A 923 6.91 18.48 -8.01
N LEU A 924 6.27 19.38 -8.74
CA LEU A 924 6.91 20.58 -9.26
C LEU A 924 6.73 21.70 -8.25
N SER A 925 7.81 22.33 -7.81
CA SER A 925 7.77 23.41 -6.82
C SER A 925 8.44 24.70 -7.30
N GLY A 926 7.91 25.82 -6.85
CA GLY A 926 8.51 27.14 -6.97
C GLY A 926 8.54 27.79 -5.59
N LYS A 927 9.74 28.15 -5.13
CA LYS A 927 10.00 28.69 -3.79
C LYS A 927 10.54 30.11 -3.90
N VAL A 928 9.94 31.02 -3.16
CA VAL A 928 10.41 32.40 -2.99
C VAL A 928 11.04 32.51 -1.62
N ILE A 929 12.33 32.85 -1.56
CA ILE A 929 13.09 32.96 -0.33
C ILE A 929 13.54 34.41 -0.16
N LEU A 930 13.19 35.01 0.96
CA LEU A 930 13.63 36.33 1.37
C LEU A 930 14.71 36.17 2.43
N ILE A 931 15.91 36.67 2.15
CA ILE A 931 17.03 36.64 3.09
C ILE A 931 17.05 37.92 3.92
N ASN A 932 17.13 37.74 5.23
CA ASN A 932 17.25 38.82 6.19
C ASN A 932 18.73 39.22 6.37
N SER A 933 19.30 39.91 5.37
CA SER A 933 20.65 40.47 5.46
C SER A 933 20.65 41.84 6.13
N GLN A 934 21.69 42.19 6.89
CA GLN A 934 21.80 43.47 7.60
C GLN A 934 21.92 44.70 6.67
N THR A 935 22.08 44.53 5.35
CA THR A 935 22.33 45.67 4.44
C THR A 935 21.32 45.83 3.30
N ARG A 936 20.76 44.76 2.71
CA ARG A 936 19.59 44.78 1.81
C ARG A 936 18.89 43.40 1.75
N PRO A 937 17.55 43.30 1.77
CA PRO A 937 16.87 42.03 1.55
C PRO A 937 17.10 41.55 0.11
N SER A 938 17.59 40.33 -0.05
CA SER A 938 17.74 39.67 -1.35
C SER A 938 16.66 38.61 -1.53
N THR A 939 15.96 38.66 -2.66
CA THR A 939 14.97 37.66 -3.05
C THR A 939 15.63 36.59 -3.90
N ILE A 940 15.45 35.33 -3.54
CA ILE A 940 15.90 34.16 -4.30
C ILE A 940 14.68 33.40 -4.79
N LEU A 941 14.75 32.95 -6.04
CA LEU A 941 13.76 32.06 -6.64
C LEU A 941 14.41 30.71 -6.86
N GLU A 942 13.86 29.68 -6.22
CA GLU A 942 14.26 28.29 -6.43
C GLU A 942 13.12 27.54 -7.11
N PHE A 943 13.48 26.67 -8.06
CA PHE A 943 12.54 25.76 -8.70
C PHE A 943 12.98 24.34 -8.38
N GLY A 944 12.04 23.55 -7.85
CA GLY A 944 12.27 22.16 -7.47
C GLY A 944 11.48 21.22 -8.36
N PHE A 945 12.06 20.06 -8.64
CA PHE A 945 11.38 18.93 -9.23
C PHE A 945 11.71 17.70 -8.40
N ASN A 946 10.71 17.20 -7.68
CA ASN A 946 10.83 16.05 -6.79
C ASN A 946 9.88 14.96 -7.23
N TYR A 947 10.08 13.75 -6.74
CA TYR A 947 9.14 12.66 -6.94
C TYR A 947 9.11 11.72 -5.73
N ASN A 948 8.00 11.01 -5.57
CA ASN A 948 7.82 9.99 -4.56
C ASN A 948 7.31 8.71 -5.22
N LEU A 949 7.97 7.59 -4.93
CA LEU A 949 7.64 6.27 -5.50
C LEU A 949 6.55 5.56 -4.71
#